data_AF-A0A512C9R6-F1
#
_entry.id   AF-A0A512C9R6-F1
#
_cell.length_a   1.000
_cell.length_b   1.000
_cell.length_c   1.000
_cell.angle_alpha   90.00
_cell.angle_beta   90.00
_cell.angle_gamma   90.00
#
_symmetry.space_group_name_H-M   'P 1'
#
loop_
_entity.id
_entity.type
_entity.pdbx_description
1 polymer ?
#
loop_
_entity_poly.entity_id
_entity_poly.type
_entity_poly.pdbx_seq_one_letter_code
_entity_poly.pdbx_strand_id
1 'polypeptide(L)'
;MKGNVTHTLFAIILIGFYSCQDDKYAEALSPEESIATFDIHENFEVKLFAAEPHIKDPVSLVFDEKGIAYAVEMPDYPYKPEEGKGKGVIKRLEDTDGDGVIDASTVFAEGLADATFLMPCKGGLLVTAAPHIYYLKDDNGDGVADTKTPIFSGFFENNSEAQITNLRLGIDNWVYAANNGQRSDVTYADAPGEGPLELRGADFRFRLDKELFEKESGTAQFGQTFDDWGNKFFTQNTLHIQQTVIPSRYLERHGQLSSSSVNHNISDHELEMFQVTPPPYWRAERTRRRNIQYQEQELDRVEYAEDHFTGASGGTVYDGGNFPEGFNGNVFTGEVAGNLVHRDIIVEDKNSPTLIAKRASEELAKEFLASTDPWFRPVGFTVGPDGSLFMVDFYRQHIETPVSIFDDLKEDMDFMHGMDHGRIYRIVPKTGVSTTAVQDFSTMDAETLVAHLANKNGWWRTTAQRMILESPKPEYVPLLKKLVTNESPNAQLHALYLLQSMDALEEGMVELALESDNYGVRKNALMLAENFPNLKEEIAAKINDESPIVSLQAILSLGNYEDDFTTDQLAKALVEKGENKWFRLGVLSSNAGSSEAILKVLNDKYKFSENEASWKEDYLKEVNHILVGKGERAKAE
;
A
#
# COMPACT_ATOMS: atom_id res chain seq x y z
N MET A 1 -45.19 -10.31 -89.40
CA MET A 1 -44.57 -9.11 -88.81
C MET A 1 -44.48 -9.32 -87.31
N LYS A 2 -43.28 -9.60 -86.80
CA LYS A 2 -42.98 -9.74 -85.37
C LYS A 2 -42.76 -8.34 -84.80
N GLY A 3 -43.56 -7.94 -83.82
CA GLY A 3 -43.36 -6.71 -83.06
C GLY A 3 -42.56 -7.02 -81.79
N ASN A 4 -41.35 -6.48 -81.70
CA ASN A 4 -40.52 -6.52 -80.51
C ASN A 4 -41.08 -5.56 -79.45
N VAL A 5 -41.35 -6.08 -78.25
CA VAL A 5 -41.56 -5.29 -77.04
C VAL A 5 -40.23 -5.25 -76.31
N THR A 6 -39.60 -4.08 -76.26
CA THR A 6 -38.38 -3.82 -75.50
C THR A 6 -38.78 -3.51 -74.06
N HIS A 7 -38.48 -4.41 -73.12
CA HIS A 7 -38.57 -4.11 -71.69
C HIS A 7 -37.28 -3.42 -71.24
N THR A 8 -37.36 -2.12 -70.96
CA THR A 8 -36.30 -1.37 -70.29
C THR A 8 -36.39 -1.63 -68.79
N LEU A 9 -35.45 -2.40 -68.26
CA LEU A 9 -35.27 -2.65 -66.84
C LEU A 9 -34.68 -1.39 -66.19
N PHE A 10 -35.44 -0.69 -65.36
CA PHE A 10 -34.91 0.37 -64.51
C PHE A 10 -34.26 -0.27 -63.29
N ALA A 11 -32.92 -0.33 -63.26
CA ALA A 11 -32.16 -0.68 -62.08
C ALA A 11 -32.11 0.54 -61.14
N ILE A 12 -32.87 0.50 -60.05
CA ILE A 12 -32.74 1.44 -58.94
C ILE A 12 -31.52 1.00 -58.14
N ILE A 13 -30.39 1.71 -58.31
CA ILE A 13 -29.24 1.59 -57.44
C ILE A 13 -29.57 2.37 -56.17
N LEU A 14 -30.02 1.68 -55.13
CA LEU A 14 -29.99 2.22 -53.77
C LEU A 14 -28.53 2.26 -53.32
N ILE A 15 -27.90 3.44 -53.45
CA ILE A 15 -26.67 3.74 -52.72
C ILE A 15 -27.10 3.98 -51.28
N GLY A 16 -27.06 2.92 -50.46
CA GLY A 16 -27.12 3.06 -49.02
C GLY A 16 -25.88 3.81 -48.56
N PHE A 17 -26.05 5.05 -48.10
CA PHE A 17 -25.06 5.71 -47.27
C PHE A 17 -24.99 4.93 -45.95
N TYR A 18 -24.19 3.86 -45.90
CA TYR A 18 -23.61 3.44 -44.64
C TYR A 18 -22.69 4.57 -44.23
N SER A 19 -23.17 5.39 -43.28
CA SER A 19 -22.28 6.15 -42.44
C SER A 19 -21.41 5.13 -41.72
N CYS A 20 -20.19 4.89 -42.20
CA CYS A 20 -19.13 4.36 -41.34
C CYS A 20 -18.84 5.46 -40.33
N GLN A 21 -19.68 5.53 -39.30
CA GLN A 21 -19.33 6.20 -38.07
C GLN A 21 -18.39 5.21 -37.40
N ASP A 22 -17.09 5.50 -37.37
CA ASP A 22 -16.15 4.68 -36.63
C ASP A 22 -16.65 4.60 -35.18
N ASP A 23 -16.82 3.39 -34.66
CA ASP A 23 -17.22 3.20 -33.26
C ASP A 23 -16.17 3.86 -32.37
N LYS A 24 -16.61 4.85 -31.59
CA LYS A 24 -15.72 5.68 -30.75
C LYS A 24 -15.05 4.89 -29.62
N TYR A 25 -15.59 3.72 -29.30
CA TYR A 25 -15.15 2.87 -28.21
C TYR A 25 -15.04 1.42 -28.68
N ALA A 26 -14.03 0.71 -28.18
CA ALA A 26 -13.93 -0.73 -28.38
C ALA A 26 -14.96 -1.47 -27.53
N GLU A 27 -15.41 -2.61 -28.04
CA GLU A 27 -16.23 -3.58 -27.30
C GLU A 27 -15.40 -4.37 -26.29
N ALA A 28 -16.05 -4.90 -25.26
CA ALA A 28 -15.43 -5.83 -24.32
C ALA A 28 -14.92 -7.09 -25.03
N LEU A 29 -13.74 -7.57 -24.63
CA LEU A 29 -13.18 -8.84 -25.06
C LEU A 29 -13.59 -9.96 -24.10
N SER A 30 -13.54 -11.23 -24.52
CA SER A 30 -13.55 -12.36 -23.58
C SER A 30 -12.27 -12.40 -22.71
N PRO A 31 -12.25 -13.13 -21.58
CA PRO A 31 -11.04 -13.30 -20.79
C PRO A 31 -9.84 -13.82 -21.61
N GLU A 32 -10.05 -14.79 -22.50
CA GLU A 32 -9.00 -15.37 -23.34
C GLU A 32 -8.49 -14.37 -24.38
N GLU A 33 -9.39 -13.61 -25.01
CA GLU A 33 -9.03 -12.57 -25.97
C GLU A 33 -8.26 -11.42 -25.31
N SER A 34 -8.66 -11.02 -24.10
CA SER A 34 -7.96 -9.99 -23.33
C SER A 34 -6.57 -10.44 -22.90
N ILE A 35 -6.40 -11.67 -22.39
CA ILE A 35 -5.07 -12.22 -22.09
C ILE A 35 -4.18 -12.23 -23.34
N ALA A 36 -4.75 -12.51 -24.53
CA ALA A 36 -4.00 -12.49 -25.79
C ALA A 36 -3.51 -11.09 -26.19
N THR A 37 -4.03 -10.02 -25.58
CA THR A 37 -3.56 -8.63 -25.78
C THR A 37 -2.37 -8.23 -24.89
N PHE A 38 -2.00 -9.05 -23.91
CA PHE A 38 -0.95 -8.71 -22.95
C PHE A 38 0.45 -8.89 -23.56
N ASP A 39 1.23 -7.82 -23.54
CA ASP A 39 2.67 -7.84 -23.68
C ASP A 39 3.28 -7.89 -22.27
N ILE A 40 3.60 -9.10 -21.80
CA ILE A 40 4.17 -9.36 -20.47
C ILE A 40 5.65 -9.72 -20.57
N HIS A 41 6.40 -9.36 -19.53
CA HIS A 41 7.78 -9.75 -19.30
C HIS A 41 8.03 -11.24 -19.66
N GLU A 42 9.12 -11.49 -20.40
CA GLU A 42 9.35 -12.75 -21.13
C GLU A 42 9.37 -14.02 -20.26
N ASN A 43 9.72 -13.88 -18.98
CA ASN A 43 9.79 -14.97 -18.00
C ASN A 43 8.42 -15.38 -17.43
N PHE A 44 7.34 -14.66 -17.75
CA PHE A 44 6.03 -14.85 -17.13
C PHE A 44 4.95 -15.19 -18.14
N GLU A 45 3.91 -15.85 -17.65
CA GLU A 45 2.64 -16.05 -18.33
C GLU A 45 1.50 -15.61 -17.40
N VAL A 46 0.40 -15.15 -18.01
CA VAL A 46 -0.83 -14.78 -17.30
C VAL A 46 -1.84 -15.90 -17.45
N LYS A 47 -2.40 -16.35 -16.34
CA LYS A 47 -3.48 -17.34 -16.31
C LYS A 47 -4.74 -16.71 -15.74
N LEU A 48 -5.89 -17.13 -16.22
CA LEU A 48 -7.14 -16.77 -15.58
C LEU A 48 -7.21 -17.43 -14.20
N PHE A 49 -7.69 -16.68 -13.21
CA PHE A 49 -8.06 -17.23 -11.90
C PHE A 49 -9.57 -17.13 -11.68
N ALA A 50 -10.17 -15.97 -11.90
CA ALA A 50 -11.63 -15.79 -11.83
C ALA A 50 -12.10 -14.76 -12.86
N ALA A 51 -13.31 -14.96 -13.37
CA ALA A 51 -14.00 -14.05 -14.27
C ALA A 51 -15.52 -14.10 -13.99
N GLU A 52 -16.26 -13.34 -14.77
CA GLU A 52 -17.71 -13.40 -14.82
C GLU A 52 -18.20 -14.83 -15.15
N PRO A 53 -19.32 -15.29 -14.58
CA PRO A 53 -20.21 -14.59 -13.65
C PRO A 53 -19.77 -14.67 -12.17
N HIS A 54 -18.61 -15.27 -11.87
CA HIS A 54 -18.20 -15.58 -10.50
C HIS A 54 -17.67 -14.38 -9.72
N ILE A 55 -17.10 -13.39 -10.44
CA ILE A 55 -16.62 -12.13 -9.90
C ILE A 55 -16.93 -10.97 -10.87
N LYS A 56 -17.24 -9.79 -10.33
CA LYS A 56 -17.54 -8.54 -11.07
C LYS A 56 -17.00 -7.32 -10.32
N ASP A 57 -16.56 -6.30 -11.03
CA ASP A 57 -16.00 -5.06 -10.47
C ASP A 57 -15.03 -5.30 -9.28
N PRO A 58 -14.06 -6.23 -9.38
CA PRO A 58 -13.27 -6.58 -8.23
C PRO A 58 -12.25 -5.48 -7.89
N VAL A 59 -12.08 -5.18 -6.61
CA VAL A 59 -11.10 -4.18 -6.13
C VAL A 59 -10.06 -4.74 -5.15
N SER A 60 -10.33 -5.90 -4.55
CA SER A 60 -9.42 -6.55 -3.59
C SER A 60 -9.61 -8.06 -3.61
N LEU A 61 -8.54 -8.79 -3.29
CA LEU A 61 -8.49 -10.25 -3.14
C LEU A 61 -7.63 -10.59 -1.93
N VAL A 62 -8.05 -11.55 -1.11
CA VAL A 62 -7.24 -12.13 -0.03
C VAL A 62 -7.45 -13.64 0.07
N PHE A 63 -6.48 -14.33 0.67
CA PHE A 63 -6.58 -15.75 1.01
C PHE A 63 -6.56 -15.90 2.53
N ASP A 64 -7.56 -16.59 3.09
CA ASP A 64 -7.64 -16.87 4.54
C ASP A 64 -6.66 -17.97 4.99
N GLU A 65 -6.64 -18.31 6.28
CA GLU A 65 -5.75 -19.34 6.84
C GLU A 65 -5.95 -20.77 6.30
N LYS A 66 -7.00 -21.00 5.50
CA LYS A 66 -7.28 -22.27 4.82
C LYS A 66 -6.94 -22.21 3.33
N GLY A 67 -6.49 -21.05 2.84
CA GLY A 67 -6.22 -20.80 1.43
C GLY A 67 -7.49 -20.50 0.62
N ILE A 68 -8.62 -20.21 1.27
CA ILE A 68 -9.87 -19.83 0.59
C ILE A 68 -9.76 -18.38 0.14
N ALA A 69 -10.10 -18.13 -1.12
CA ALA A 69 -10.10 -16.80 -1.72
C ALA A 69 -11.38 -16.02 -1.38
N TYR A 70 -11.21 -14.78 -0.94
CA TYR A 70 -12.29 -13.80 -0.80
C TYR A 70 -11.96 -12.54 -1.60
N ALA A 71 -12.94 -12.02 -2.34
CA ALA A 71 -12.80 -10.83 -3.16
C ALA A 71 -13.91 -9.82 -2.88
N VAL A 72 -13.61 -8.53 -3.07
CA VAL A 72 -14.59 -7.44 -2.97
C VAL A 72 -15.03 -7.03 -4.35
N GLU A 73 -16.34 -6.99 -4.58
CA GLU A 73 -16.99 -6.35 -5.72
C GLU A 73 -17.43 -4.93 -5.32
N MET A 74 -17.12 -3.93 -6.15
CA MET A 74 -17.49 -2.53 -5.92
C MET A 74 -18.38 -1.97 -7.06
N PRO A 75 -19.59 -2.52 -7.26
CA PRO A 75 -20.50 -2.10 -8.33
C PRO A 75 -21.14 -0.71 -8.10
N ASP A 76 -20.89 -0.09 -6.94
CA ASP A 76 -21.30 1.28 -6.66
C ASP A 76 -20.49 2.30 -7.49
N TYR A 77 -19.23 2.00 -7.81
CA TYR A 77 -18.35 2.92 -8.53
C TYR A 77 -18.89 3.28 -9.93
N PRO A 78 -18.84 4.56 -10.36
CA PRO A 78 -18.21 5.72 -9.70
C PRO A 78 -19.16 6.55 -8.81
N TYR A 79 -20.37 6.05 -8.52
CA TYR A 79 -21.39 6.82 -7.81
C TYR A 79 -21.48 6.41 -6.34
N LYS A 80 -21.56 7.40 -5.46
CA LYS A 80 -21.84 7.12 -4.05
C LYS A 80 -23.26 6.54 -3.92
N PRO A 81 -23.45 5.38 -3.27
CA PRO A 81 -24.78 4.83 -3.04
C PRO A 81 -25.57 5.69 -2.06
N GLU A 82 -26.91 5.63 -2.15
CA GLU A 82 -27.76 6.21 -1.10
C GLU A 82 -27.52 5.48 0.24
N GLU A 83 -27.71 6.20 1.35
CA GLU A 83 -27.54 5.65 2.69
C GLU A 83 -28.36 4.36 2.87
N GLY A 84 -27.71 3.29 3.33
CA GLY A 84 -28.31 1.96 3.51
C GLY A 84 -28.57 1.18 2.21
N LYS A 85 -28.17 1.69 1.05
CA LYS A 85 -28.33 1.02 -0.27
C LYS A 85 -27.00 0.67 -0.95
N GLY A 86 -25.94 0.47 -0.17
CA GLY A 86 -24.66 0.00 -0.70
C GLY A 86 -24.81 -1.32 -1.45
N LYS A 87 -24.12 -1.46 -2.58
CA LYS A 87 -24.18 -2.65 -3.45
C LYS A 87 -22.91 -3.47 -3.41
N GLY A 88 -21.90 -3.07 -2.64
CA GLY A 88 -20.69 -3.83 -2.43
C GLY A 88 -20.98 -5.24 -1.89
N VAL A 89 -20.27 -6.21 -2.46
CA VAL A 89 -20.39 -7.64 -2.17
C VAL A 89 -19.02 -8.22 -1.85
N ILE A 90 -18.97 -9.16 -0.92
CA ILE A 90 -17.81 -10.00 -0.69
C ILE A 90 -18.13 -11.39 -1.23
N LYS A 91 -17.30 -11.84 -2.17
CA LYS A 91 -17.41 -13.14 -2.81
C LYS A 91 -16.41 -14.10 -2.18
N ARG A 92 -16.89 -15.25 -1.72
CA ARG A 92 -16.05 -16.43 -1.46
C ARG A 92 -15.92 -17.19 -2.78
N LEU A 93 -14.68 -17.37 -3.25
CA LEU A 93 -14.37 -17.96 -4.54
C LEU A 93 -13.84 -19.39 -4.35
N GLU A 94 -14.36 -20.33 -5.14
CA GLU A 94 -14.03 -21.75 -5.05
C GLU A 94 -13.65 -22.31 -6.42
N ASP A 95 -12.55 -23.08 -6.42
CA ASP A 95 -12.13 -23.96 -7.51
C ASP A 95 -12.50 -25.39 -7.08
N THR A 96 -13.57 -25.94 -7.66
CA THR A 96 -14.12 -27.24 -7.23
C THR A 96 -13.46 -28.44 -7.89
N ASP A 97 -12.72 -28.26 -8.97
CA ASP A 97 -12.05 -29.33 -9.71
C ASP A 97 -10.52 -29.32 -9.61
N GLY A 98 -9.94 -28.26 -9.05
CA GLY A 98 -8.53 -28.12 -8.73
C GLY A 98 -7.66 -27.72 -9.91
N ASP A 99 -8.22 -27.18 -10.98
CA ASP A 99 -7.47 -26.74 -12.17
C ASP A 99 -6.81 -25.34 -12.01
N GLY A 100 -7.13 -24.65 -10.91
CA GLY A 100 -6.66 -23.32 -10.56
C GLY A 100 -7.49 -22.18 -11.13
N VAL A 101 -8.67 -22.46 -11.69
CA VAL A 101 -9.68 -21.50 -12.15
C VAL A 101 -10.93 -21.65 -11.30
N ILE A 102 -11.47 -20.52 -10.86
CA ILE A 102 -12.69 -20.47 -10.06
C ILE A 102 -13.89 -20.82 -10.94
N ASP A 103 -14.65 -21.83 -10.50
CA ASP A 103 -15.85 -22.36 -11.16
C ASP A 103 -17.12 -22.24 -10.28
N ALA A 104 -16.97 -21.78 -9.04
CA ALA A 104 -18.06 -21.52 -8.11
C ALA A 104 -17.79 -20.28 -7.25
N SER A 105 -18.86 -19.56 -6.88
CA SER A 105 -18.76 -18.48 -5.91
C SER A 105 -19.99 -18.33 -5.04
N THR A 106 -19.77 -18.00 -3.77
CA THR A 106 -20.80 -17.75 -2.77
C THR A 106 -20.76 -16.28 -2.36
N VAL A 107 -21.92 -15.65 -2.17
CA VAL A 107 -21.99 -14.32 -1.56
C VAL A 107 -21.76 -14.48 -0.06
N PHE A 108 -20.56 -14.12 0.39
CA PHE A 108 -20.20 -14.18 1.81
C PHE A 108 -20.89 -13.06 2.59
N ALA A 109 -20.91 -11.85 2.05
CA ALA A 109 -21.64 -10.72 2.61
C ALA A 109 -22.04 -9.72 1.51
N GLU A 110 -23.10 -8.97 1.75
CA GLU A 110 -23.61 -7.96 0.82
C GLU A 110 -24.12 -6.71 1.58
N GLY A 111 -24.57 -5.71 0.82
CA GLY A 111 -25.09 -4.47 1.40
C GLY A 111 -23.99 -3.63 2.06
N LEU A 112 -22.81 -3.58 1.44
CA LEU A 112 -21.68 -2.77 1.88
C LEU A 112 -21.56 -1.56 0.95
N ALA A 113 -21.63 -0.34 1.47
CA ALA A 113 -21.41 0.85 0.65
C ALA A 113 -19.91 1.01 0.39
N ASP A 114 -19.52 1.18 -0.87
CA ASP A 114 -18.14 1.47 -1.28
C ASP A 114 -17.10 0.58 -0.57
N ALA A 115 -17.32 -0.73 -0.54
CA ALA A 115 -16.34 -1.65 0.05
C ALA A 115 -15.03 -1.63 -0.75
N THR A 116 -13.90 -1.46 -0.06
CA THR A 116 -12.60 -1.23 -0.72
C THR A 116 -11.58 -2.34 -0.50
N PHE A 117 -11.56 -2.99 0.67
CA PHE A 117 -10.48 -3.91 1.05
C PHE A 117 -10.86 -4.96 2.09
N LEU A 118 -10.08 -6.05 2.13
CA LEU A 118 -10.25 -7.18 3.05
C LEU A 118 -8.94 -7.49 3.80
N MET A 119 -9.06 -8.02 5.01
CA MET A 119 -7.96 -8.69 5.71
C MET A 119 -8.50 -9.86 6.53
N PRO A 120 -8.01 -11.11 6.36
CA PRO A 120 -8.36 -12.20 7.26
C PRO A 120 -8.03 -11.87 8.70
N CYS A 121 -8.95 -12.14 9.62
CA CYS A 121 -8.77 -11.90 11.05
C CYS A 121 -9.67 -12.78 11.88
N LYS A 122 -9.16 -13.44 12.92
CA LYS A 122 -9.91 -14.23 13.91
C LYS A 122 -10.96 -15.18 13.28
N GLY A 123 -10.57 -15.90 12.23
CA GLY A 123 -11.46 -16.81 11.48
C GLY A 123 -12.59 -16.13 10.69
N GLY A 124 -12.50 -14.82 10.47
CA GLY A 124 -13.40 -14.01 9.64
C GLY A 124 -12.61 -12.98 8.83
N LEU A 125 -13.25 -11.87 8.46
CA LEU A 125 -12.67 -10.80 7.65
C LEU A 125 -12.86 -9.44 8.32
N LEU A 126 -11.79 -8.64 8.37
CA LEU A 126 -11.92 -7.19 8.48
C LEU A 126 -12.20 -6.60 7.09
N VAL A 127 -13.13 -5.66 7.02
CA VAL A 127 -13.60 -5.06 5.77
C VAL A 127 -13.65 -3.55 5.90
N THR A 128 -12.95 -2.85 5.02
CA THR A 128 -13.08 -1.39 4.90
C THR A 128 -14.26 -1.05 3.98
N ALA A 129 -15.24 -0.35 4.53
CA ALA A 129 -16.41 0.16 3.82
C ALA A 129 -16.86 1.41 4.59
N ALA A 130 -16.39 2.58 4.15
CA ALA A 130 -16.60 3.82 4.89
C ALA A 130 -18.10 4.08 5.11
N PRO A 131 -18.51 4.59 6.30
CA PRO A 131 -17.68 5.15 7.36
C PRO A 131 -17.16 4.14 8.39
N HIS A 132 -17.10 2.84 8.07
CA HIS A 132 -16.77 1.78 9.01
C HIS A 132 -15.59 0.89 8.57
N ILE A 133 -14.95 0.28 9.57
CA ILE A 133 -14.25 -1.00 9.40
C ILE A 133 -15.13 -2.05 10.08
N TYR A 134 -15.58 -3.05 9.33
CA TYR A 134 -16.41 -4.15 9.83
C TYR A 134 -15.56 -5.38 10.16
N TYR A 135 -16.01 -6.16 11.14
CA TYR A 135 -15.66 -7.56 11.31
C TYR A 135 -16.83 -8.43 10.84
N LEU A 136 -16.56 -9.31 9.88
CA LEU A 136 -17.50 -10.26 9.31
C LEU A 136 -17.05 -11.68 9.58
N LYS A 137 -17.96 -12.59 9.91
CA LYS A 137 -17.60 -13.99 10.15
C LYS A 137 -18.75 -14.93 9.85
N ASP A 138 -18.40 -16.06 9.23
CA ASP A 138 -19.24 -17.26 9.14
C ASP A 138 -19.06 -18.07 10.44
N ASP A 139 -20.10 -18.12 11.26
CA ASP A 139 -20.08 -18.80 12.55
C ASP A 139 -20.55 -20.25 12.44
N ASN A 140 -21.26 -20.60 11.36
CA ASN A 140 -21.94 -21.88 11.21
C ASN A 140 -21.28 -22.81 10.15
N GLY A 141 -20.38 -22.28 9.33
CA GLY A 141 -19.61 -22.98 8.31
C GLY A 141 -20.30 -23.14 6.95
N ASP A 142 -21.35 -22.36 6.65
CA ASP A 142 -22.09 -22.43 5.38
C ASP A 142 -21.51 -21.55 4.25
N GLY A 143 -20.43 -20.81 4.54
CA GLY A 143 -19.77 -19.92 3.60
C GLY A 143 -20.41 -18.53 3.50
N VAL A 144 -21.34 -18.19 4.41
CA VAL A 144 -22.01 -16.88 4.52
C VAL A 144 -21.72 -16.26 5.89
N ALA A 145 -21.50 -14.95 5.92
CA ALA A 145 -21.29 -14.24 7.17
C ALA A 145 -22.58 -14.16 8.00
N ASP A 146 -22.58 -14.79 9.17
CA ASP A 146 -23.62 -14.65 10.20
C ASP A 146 -23.43 -13.36 11.00
N THR A 147 -22.17 -12.98 11.23
CA THR A 147 -21.78 -11.80 12.00
C THR A 147 -21.38 -10.66 11.07
N LYS A 148 -21.93 -9.46 11.32
CA LYS A 148 -21.51 -8.18 10.71
C LYS A 148 -21.50 -7.08 11.76
N THR A 149 -20.33 -6.74 12.27
CA THR A 149 -20.18 -5.77 13.37
C THR A 149 -19.20 -4.66 12.98
N PRO A 150 -19.59 -3.37 13.06
CA PRO A 150 -18.64 -2.28 12.91
C PRO A 150 -17.70 -2.25 14.13
N ILE A 151 -16.40 -2.41 13.92
CA ILE A 151 -15.39 -2.33 14.99
C ILE A 151 -14.84 -0.91 15.15
N PHE A 152 -14.65 -0.21 14.03
CA PHE A 152 -14.29 1.21 14.00
C PHE A 152 -15.30 1.97 13.14
N SER A 153 -15.61 3.20 13.55
CA SER A 153 -16.58 4.07 12.87
C SER A 153 -16.10 5.51 12.83
N GLY A 154 -16.59 6.30 11.86
CA GLY A 154 -16.30 7.73 11.75
C GLY A 154 -15.30 8.09 10.65
N PHE A 155 -15.02 7.16 9.74
CA PHE A 155 -14.15 7.40 8.58
C PHE A 155 -14.83 8.28 7.52
N PHE A 156 -14.02 9.07 6.82
CA PHE A 156 -14.47 9.88 5.69
C PHE A 156 -15.09 9.03 4.58
N GLU A 157 -16.26 9.43 4.10
CA GLU A 157 -17.07 8.64 3.15
C GLU A 157 -17.58 9.47 1.94
N ASN A 158 -17.14 10.72 1.76
CA ASN A 158 -17.72 11.62 0.75
C ASN A 158 -16.98 11.64 -0.60
N ASN A 159 -15.96 10.81 -0.77
CA ASN A 159 -15.30 10.56 -2.06
C ASN A 159 -14.78 9.12 -2.06
N SER A 160 -15.28 8.27 -2.97
CA SER A 160 -14.90 6.86 -3.12
C SER A 160 -13.41 6.66 -3.40
N GLU A 161 -12.73 7.64 -4.02
CA GLU A 161 -11.30 7.59 -4.33
C GLU A 161 -10.40 7.91 -3.12
N ALA A 162 -10.96 8.28 -1.97
CA ALA A 162 -10.22 8.74 -0.80
C ALA A 162 -10.73 8.16 0.53
N GLN A 163 -11.47 7.05 0.47
CA GLN A 163 -11.98 6.37 1.67
C GLN A 163 -10.91 5.50 2.34
N ILE A 164 -11.21 5.04 3.54
CA ILE A 164 -10.39 4.06 4.26
C ILE A 164 -10.20 2.77 3.42
N THR A 165 -8.98 2.27 3.28
CA THR A 165 -8.65 1.11 2.44
C THR A 165 -7.31 0.44 2.84
N ASN A 166 -6.89 -0.57 2.08
CA ASN A 166 -5.58 -1.26 2.13
C ASN A 166 -5.14 -1.70 3.52
N LEU A 167 -5.98 -2.49 4.20
CA LEU A 167 -5.62 -3.16 5.45
C LEU A 167 -4.38 -4.06 5.26
N ARG A 168 -3.35 -3.85 6.07
CA ARG A 168 -2.10 -4.63 6.05
C ARG A 168 -1.63 -4.93 7.47
N LEU A 169 -1.40 -6.20 7.78
CA LEU A 169 -0.68 -6.60 9.00
C LEU A 169 0.82 -6.34 8.79
N GLY A 170 1.39 -5.48 9.62
CA GLY A 170 2.82 -5.20 9.66
C GLY A 170 3.60 -6.24 10.46
N ILE A 171 4.90 -6.30 10.21
CA ILE A 171 5.84 -7.16 10.94
C ILE A 171 5.87 -6.84 12.45
N ASP A 172 5.53 -5.61 12.81
CA ASP A 172 5.43 -5.07 14.16
C ASP A 172 4.11 -5.39 14.87
N ASN A 173 3.28 -6.26 14.26
CA ASN A 173 1.95 -6.68 14.72
C ASN A 173 0.87 -5.58 14.69
N TRP A 174 1.13 -4.42 14.09
CA TRP A 174 0.11 -3.40 13.85
C TRP A 174 -0.66 -3.69 12.55
N VAL A 175 -1.95 -3.42 12.54
CA VAL A 175 -2.75 -3.36 11.31
C VAL A 175 -2.79 -1.91 10.84
N TYR A 176 -2.36 -1.69 9.60
CA TYR A 176 -2.30 -0.38 8.96
C TYR A 176 -3.45 -0.22 7.97
N ALA A 177 -4.03 0.97 7.90
CA ALA A 177 -5.12 1.33 6.98
C ALA A 177 -4.85 2.70 6.36
N ALA A 178 -4.94 2.78 5.03
CA ALA A 178 -4.80 4.00 4.27
C ALA A 178 -6.05 4.87 4.40
N ASN A 179 -5.90 6.14 4.79
CA ASN A 179 -7.02 7.10 4.97
C ASN A 179 -6.82 8.35 4.10
N ASN A 180 -5.78 8.38 3.25
CA ASN A 180 -5.47 9.50 2.35
C ASN A 180 -5.38 10.86 3.06
N GLY A 181 -5.00 10.85 4.35
CA GLY A 181 -4.97 12.05 5.19
C GLY A 181 -6.33 12.73 5.42
N GLN A 182 -7.45 12.06 5.13
CA GLN A 182 -8.78 12.63 5.30
C GLN A 182 -9.08 12.88 6.76
N ARG A 183 -9.82 13.96 7.04
CA ARG A 183 -10.33 14.17 8.39
C ARG A 183 -11.43 13.16 8.69
N SER A 184 -11.16 12.31 9.67
CA SER A 184 -12.07 11.30 10.20
C SER A 184 -12.06 11.42 11.73
N ASP A 185 -13.21 11.31 12.39
CA ASP A 185 -13.32 11.34 13.86
C ASP A 185 -13.61 9.90 14.32
N VAL A 186 -12.56 9.10 14.45
CA VAL A 186 -12.67 7.63 14.57
C VAL A 186 -12.98 7.21 16.00
N THR A 187 -13.93 6.29 16.14
CA THR A 187 -14.32 5.67 17.43
C THR A 187 -14.16 4.16 17.35
N TYR A 188 -13.84 3.54 18.50
CA TYR A 188 -13.72 2.09 18.65
C TYR A 188 -14.93 1.53 19.41
N ALA A 189 -15.58 0.50 18.86
CA ALA A 189 -16.83 -0.03 19.38
C ALA A 189 -16.71 -0.58 20.82
N ASP A 190 -15.57 -1.20 21.15
CA ASP A 190 -15.32 -1.77 22.48
C ASP A 190 -14.76 -0.75 23.48
N ALA A 191 -14.48 0.49 23.04
CA ALA A 191 -14.06 1.60 23.91
C ALA A 191 -14.91 2.88 23.69
N PRO A 192 -16.25 2.82 23.85
CA PRO A 192 -17.14 3.95 23.54
C PRO A 192 -16.99 5.15 24.48
N GLY A 193 -16.22 5.02 25.57
CA GLY A 193 -15.92 6.08 26.53
C GLY A 193 -14.67 6.91 26.18
N GLU A 194 -13.87 6.46 25.23
CA GLU A 194 -12.74 7.23 24.72
C GLU A 194 -13.24 8.25 23.68
N GLY A 195 -12.69 9.47 23.71
CA GLY A 195 -13.03 10.48 22.71
C GLY A 195 -12.58 10.05 21.31
N PRO A 196 -13.16 10.62 20.24
CA PRO A 196 -12.78 10.26 18.89
C PRO A 196 -11.32 10.63 18.59
N LEU A 197 -10.64 9.79 17.82
CA LEU A 197 -9.33 10.07 17.25
C LEU A 197 -9.50 10.83 15.91
N GLU A 198 -9.12 12.10 15.86
CA GLU A 198 -9.12 12.88 14.61
C GLU A 198 -7.94 12.45 13.71
N LEU A 199 -8.18 12.05 12.45
CA LEU A 199 -7.13 11.57 11.52
C LEU A 199 -6.66 12.58 10.46
N ARG A 200 -6.94 13.89 10.60
CA ARG A 200 -6.52 14.87 9.58
C ARG A 200 -5.02 14.80 9.30
N GLY A 201 -4.68 14.61 8.03
CA GLY A 201 -3.30 14.53 7.55
C GLY A 201 -2.59 13.21 7.88
N ALA A 202 -3.32 12.20 8.34
CA ALA A 202 -2.77 10.92 8.76
C ALA A 202 -3.50 9.72 8.13
N ASP A 203 -2.77 8.62 8.02
CA ASP A 203 -3.32 7.27 7.91
C ASP A 203 -3.70 6.74 9.31
N PHE A 204 -4.25 5.53 9.37
CA PHE A 204 -4.72 4.91 10.60
C PHE A 204 -3.98 3.60 10.87
N ARG A 205 -3.69 3.30 12.14
CA ARG A 205 -3.24 1.96 12.53
C ARG A 205 -3.82 1.52 13.87
N PHE A 206 -3.93 0.21 14.07
CA PHE A 206 -4.49 -0.37 15.30
C PHE A 206 -3.91 -1.76 15.64
N ARG A 207 -4.07 -2.16 16.91
CA ARG A 207 -3.78 -3.49 17.44
C ARG A 207 -4.99 -4.00 18.21
N LEU A 208 -5.65 -5.02 17.66
CA LEU A 208 -6.81 -5.66 18.30
C LEU A 208 -6.43 -6.51 19.51
N ASP A 209 -5.20 -6.97 19.61
CA ASP A 209 -4.72 -7.81 20.72
C ASP A 209 -4.35 -6.99 21.97
N LYS A 210 -4.07 -5.69 21.80
CA LYS A 210 -3.74 -4.74 22.87
C LYS A 210 -4.76 -3.61 23.01
N GLU A 211 -5.82 -3.61 22.20
CA GLU A 211 -6.85 -2.56 22.15
C GLU A 211 -6.26 -1.15 21.91
N LEU A 212 -5.23 -1.05 21.06
CA LEU A 212 -4.58 0.22 20.72
C LEU A 212 -4.98 0.70 19.33
N PHE A 213 -5.10 2.01 19.15
CA PHE A 213 -5.30 2.63 17.83
C PHE A 213 -4.79 4.07 17.84
N GLU A 214 -4.15 4.48 16.74
CA GLU A 214 -3.49 5.77 16.64
C GLU A 214 -3.33 6.25 15.19
N LYS A 215 -2.91 7.50 15.05
CA LYS A 215 -2.50 8.07 13.77
C LYS A 215 -1.24 7.40 13.25
N GLU A 216 -1.16 7.27 11.95
CA GLU A 216 0.06 6.86 11.27
C GLU A 216 0.46 7.88 10.20
N SER A 217 1.75 8.01 9.99
CA SER A 217 2.32 8.80 8.91
C SER A 217 2.01 8.16 7.55
N GLY A 218 2.01 9.00 6.52
CA GLY A 218 1.55 8.60 5.20
C GLY A 218 0.18 9.19 4.91
N THR A 219 -0.09 9.32 3.61
CA THR A 219 -1.40 9.69 3.09
C THR A 219 -1.62 8.82 1.85
N ALA A 220 -1.62 7.50 2.09
CA ALA A 220 -1.84 6.53 1.03
C ALA A 220 -3.28 6.68 0.50
N GLN A 221 -3.43 6.67 -0.83
CA GLN A 221 -4.74 6.79 -1.46
C GLN A 221 -5.35 5.40 -1.68
N PHE A 222 -5.01 4.74 -2.78
CA PHE A 222 -5.40 3.36 -3.07
C PHE A 222 -4.17 2.56 -3.48
N GLY A 223 -3.51 1.99 -2.48
CA GLY A 223 -2.22 1.33 -2.62
C GLY A 223 -1.33 1.52 -1.41
N GLN A 224 -1.17 0.47 -0.61
CA GLN A 224 -0.22 0.43 0.49
C GLN A 224 0.34 -0.99 0.66
N THR A 225 1.65 -1.07 0.85
CA THR A 225 2.38 -2.32 1.05
C THR A 225 3.59 -2.10 1.96
N PHE A 226 4.14 -3.19 2.47
CA PHE A 226 5.38 -3.20 3.25
C PHE A 226 6.36 -4.17 2.60
N ASP A 227 7.65 -3.91 2.70
CA ASP A 227 8.64 -4.97 2.53
C ASP A 227 8.78 -5.82 3.80
N ASP A 228 9.58 -6.88 3.71
CA ASP A 228 9.89 -7.79 4.82
C ASP A 228 10.49 -7.09 6.05
N TRP A 229 10.99 -5.86 5.89
CA TRP A 229 11.65 -5.09 6.93
C TRP A 229 10.74 -4.02 7.55
N GLY A 230 9.48 -3.94 7.13
CA GLY A 230 8.51 -2.97 7.61
C GLY A 230 8.71 -1.56 7.04
N ASN A 231 9.38 -1.41 5.89
CA ASN A 231 9.36 -0.14 5.16
C ASN A 231 8.01 0.00 4.44
N LYS A 232 7.28 1.09 4.72
CA LYS A 232 5.97 1.37 4.14
C LYS A 232 6.11 2.05 2.78
N PHE A 233 5.49 1.47 1.75
CA PHE A 233 5.32 2.06 0.43
C PHE A 233 3.85 2.27 0.12
N PHE A 234 3.55 3.32 -0.62
CA PHE A 234 2.19 3.63 -1.02
C PHE A 234 2.15 4.43 -2.31
N THR A 235 0.95 4.54 -2.88
CA THR A 235 0.70 5.23 -4.15
C THR A 235 -0.31 6.36 -3.98
N GLN A 236 -0.23 7.30 -4.89
CA GLN A 236 -1.25 8.30 -5.18
C GLN A 236 -1.47 8.32 -6.70
N ASN A 237 -2.60 8.84 -7.17
CA ASN A 237 -2.95 8.81 -8.60
C ASN A 237 -1.79 9.14 -9.57
N THR A 238 -1.03 10.20 -9.31
CA THR A 238 0.09 10.64 -10.18
C THR A 238 1.47 10.22 -9.65
N LEU A 239 1.56 9.66 -8.44
CA LEU A 239 2.81 9.23 -7.82
C LEU A 239 2.74 7.72 -7.57
N HIS A 240 3.35 6.94 -8.47
CA HIS A 240 3.25 5.48 -8.45
C HIS A 240 3.98 4.81 -7.29
N ILE A 241 4.91 5.51 -6.62
CA ILE A 241 5.59 4.97 -5.46
C ILE A 241 6.14 6.06 -4.55
N GLN A 242 5.78 5.97 -3.28
CA GLN A 242 6.27 6.83 -2.22
C GLN A 242 6.63 6.01 -0.99
N GLN A 243 7.56 6.52 -0.18
CA GLN A 243 7.92 5.98 1.12
C GLN A 243 7.50 6.94 2.23
N THR A 244 7.00 6.39 3.34
CA THR A 244 6.89 7.11 4.61
C THR A 244 8.23 7.02 5.35
N VAL A 245 8.92 8.14 5.55
CA VAL A 245 10.30 8.12 6.10
C VAL A 245 10.34 8.08 7.63
N ILE A 246 9.42 8.78 8.31
CA ILE A 246 9.37 8.83 9.78
C ILE A 246 7.93 8.52 10.25
N PRO A 247 7.74 7.45 11.05
CA PRO A 247 6.43 7.11 11.63
C PRO A 247 5.88 8.18 12.58
N SER A 248 4.55 8.30 12.65
CA SER A 248 3.91 9.42 13.38
C SER A 248 4.23 9.43 14.87
N ARG A 249 4.42 8.24 15.48
CA ARG A 249 4.78 8.11 16.90
C ARG A 249 6.00 8.93 17.32
N TYR A 250 6.98 9.14 16.43
CA TYR A 250 8.14 9.98 16.76
C TYR A 250 7.87 11.46 16.52
N LEU A 251 7.04 11.81 15.53
CA LEU A 251 6.70 13.20 15.20
C LEU A 251 5.76 13.81 16.25
N GLU A 252 4.87 12.99 16.80
CA GLU A 252 3.83 13.42 17.74
C GLU A 252 4.30 13.41 19.21
N ARG A 253 5.45 12.80 19.53
CA ARG A 253 5.85 12.52 20.93
C ARG A 253 5.90 13.74 21.85
N HIS A 254 6.16 14.94 21.33
CA HIS A 254 6.08 16.18 22.11
C HIS A 254 5.03 17.18 21.60
N GLY A 255 4.34 16.89 20.50
CA GLY A 255 3.17 17.65 20.00
C GLY A 255 3.41 19.12 19.61
N GLN A 256 4.65 19.55 19.35
CA GLN A 256 4.99 20.95 19.01
C GLN A 256 5.74 21.09 17.68
N LEU A 257 5.96 19.98 16.98
CA LEU A 257 6.63 20.00 15.70
C LEU A 257 5.73 20.66 14.67
N SER A 258 6.28 21.53 13.82
CA SER A 258 5.53 22.03 12.67
C SER A 258 5.19 20.88 11.73
N SER A 259 4.04 20.99 11.06
CA SER A 259 3.60 19.98 10.09
C SER A 259 4.59 19.90 8.94
N SER A 260 5.32 18.79 8.85
CA SER A 260 6.25 18.47 7.76
C SER A 260 5.76 17.23 7.02
N SER A 261 5.72 17.29 5.69
CA SER A 261 5.47 16.07 4.91
C SER A 261 6.62 15.10 5.07
N VAL A 262 6.32 13.91 5.57
CA VAL A 262 7.26 12.77 5.67
C VAL A 262 7.09 11.75 4.54
N ASN A 263 6.29 12.12 3.54
CA ASN A 263 6.09 11.37 2.32
C ASN A 263 7.21 11.74 1.34
N HIS A 264 7.93 10.73 0.83
CA HIS A 264 9.01 10.92 -0.13
C HIS A 264 8.69 10.13 -1.40
N ASN A 265 8.67 10.80 -2.56
CA ASN A 265 8.71 10.09 -3.83
C ASN A 265 10.09 9.45 -3.97
N ILE A 266 10.12 8.13 -4.18
CA ILE A 266 11.37 7.35 -4.26
C ILE A 266 11.71 6.93 -5.70
N SER A 267 10.88 7.26 -6.69
CA SER A 267 11.19 6.97 -8.10
C SER A 267 12.44 7.73 -8.57
N ASP A 268 13.31 7.02 -9.31
CA ASP A 268 14.47 7.59 -9.99
C ASP A 268 14.27 7.91 -11.48
N HIS A 269 13.08 7.65 -12.03
CA HIS A 269 12.82 7.68 -13.48
C HIS A 269 11.58 8.50 -13.84
N GLU A 270 11.40 9.65 -13.17
CA GLU A 270 10.26 10.56 -13.34
C GLU A 270 8.92 9.80 -13.23
N LEU A 271 7.85 10.40 -13.74
CA LEU A 271 6.51 9.81 -13.75
C LEU A 271 6.21 9.08 -15.06
N GLU A 272 7.23 8.67 -15.81
CA GLU A 272 7.07 8.09 -17.15
C GLU A 272 6.54 6.65 -17.11
N MET A 273 5.63 6.34 -18.03
CA MET A 273 5.09 5.00 -18.29
C MET A 273 5.03 4.70 -19.79
N PHE A 274 5.07 3.43 -20.16
CA PHE A 274 5.12 2.96 -21.54
C PHE A 274 3.85 2.20 -21.91
N GLN A 275 2.73 2.93 -22.00
CA GLN A 275 1.46 2.36 -22.43
C GLN A 275 1.49 1.96 -23.93
N VAL A 276 0.77 0.90 -24.29
CA VAL A 276 0.62 0.45 -25.69
C VAL A 276 -0.78 0.70 -26.25
N THR A 277 -1.72 1.05 -25.38
CA THR A 277 -3.07 1.52 -25.75
C THR A 277 -3.08 3.05 -25.78
N PRO A 278 -3.55 3.69 -26.86
CA PRO A 278 -3.71 5.14 -26.88
C PRO A 278 -4.82 5.57 -25.91
N PRO A 279 -4.75 6.80 -25.36
CA PRO A 279 -5.81 7.27 -24.48
C PRO A 279 -7.13 7.37 -25.25
N PRO A 280 -8.28 7.05 -24.62
CA PRO A 280 -9.58 7.18 -25.28
C PRO A 280 -9.84 8.64 -25.69
N TYR A 281 -10.62 8.83 -26.77
CA TYR A 281 -10.77 10.14 -27.42
C TYR A 281 -11.16 11.25 -26.43
N TRP A 282 -12.10 10.97 -25.52
CA TRP A 282 -12.64 11.95 -24.58
C TRP A 282 -11.54 12.41 -23.62
N ARG A 283 -10.62 11.51 -23.25
CA ARG A 283 -9.51 11.78 -22.34
C ARG A 283 -8.46 12.66 -23.01
N ALA A 284 -8.10 12.32 -24.25
CA ALA A 284 -7.21 13.16 -25.06
C ALA A 284 -7.77 14.58 -25.25
N GLU A 285 -9.06 14.70 -25.58
CA GLU A 285 -9.72 15.98 -25.78
C GLU A 285 -9.87 16.79 -24.48
N ARG A 286 -10.25 16.13 -23.37
CA ARG A 286 -10.32 16.74 -22.04
C ARG A 286 -8.97 17.31 -21.62
N THR A 287 -7.90 16.54 -21.77
CA THR A 287 -6.54 16.98 -21.44
C THR A 287 -6.11 18.17 -22.32
N ARG A 288 -6.35 18.11 -23.63
CA ARG A 288 -6.06 19.22 -24.55
C ARG A 288 -6.75 20.51 -24.12
N ARG A 289 -8.05 20.45 -23.79
CA ARG A 289 -8.84 21.61 -23.35
C ARG A 289 -8.33 22.19 -22.02
N ARG A 290 -8.01 21.33 -21.05
CA ARG A 290 -7.47 21.78 -19.75
C ARG A 290 -6.10 22.43 -19.88
N ASN A 291 -5.22 21.90 -20.73
CA ASN A 291 -3.93 22.52 -20.98
C ASN A 291 -4.07 23.91 -21.62
N ILE A 292 -5.03 24.12 -22.52
CA ILE A 292 -5.36 25.46 -23.03
C ILE A 292 -5.82 26.37 -21.88
N GLN A 293 -6.71 25.90 -21.01
CA GLN A 293 -7.17 26.66 -19.85
C GLN A 293 -6.02 27.03 -18.90
N TYR A 294 -5.10 26.12 -18.62
CA TYR A 294 -3.92 26.39 -17.78
C TYR A 294 -3.03 27.47 -18.41
N GLN A 295 -2.80 27.41 -19.72
CA GLN A 295 -2.03 28.42 -20.45
C GLN A 295 -2.74 29.79 -20.44
N GLU A 296 -4.05 29.83 -20.68
CA GLU A 296 -4.84 31.07 -20.62
C GLU A 296 -4.87 31.68 -19.21
N GLN A 297 -4.71 30.86 -18.17
CA GLN A 297 -4.63 31.27 -16.77
C GLN A 297 -3.20 31.51 -16.27
N GLU A 298 -2.18 31.37 -17.13
CA GLU A 298 -0.76 31.50 -16.78
C GLU A 298 -0.32 30.57 -15.63
N LEU A 299 -0.92 29.38 -15.54
CA LEU A 299 -0.55 28.37 -14.56
C LEU A 299 0.65 27.55 -15.08
N ASP A 300 1.66 27.35 -14.22
CA ASP A 300 2.78 26.46 -14.46
C ASP A 300 2.37 25.00 -14.24
N ARG A 301 1.48 24.50 -15.11
CA ARG A 301 0.88 23.17 -15.00
C ARG A 301 0.65 22.57 -16.39
N VAL A 302 0.99 21.30 -16.52
CA VAL A 302 0.68 20.47 -17.69
C VAL A 302 -0.05 19.23 -17.21
N GLU A 303 -1.12 18.87 -17.91
CA GLU A 303 -1.81 17.59 -17.76
C GLU A 303 -1.45 16.66 -18.93
N TYR A 304 -1.20 15.41 -18.60
CA TYR A 304 -0.79 14.37 -19.54
C TYR A 304 -1.94 13.38 -19.72
N ALA A 305 -2.23 13.01 -20.97
CA ALA A 305 -3.24 11.99 -21.28
C ALA A 305 -2.63 10.58 -21.35
N GLU A 306 -1.32 10.53 -21.62
CA GLU A 306 -0.51 9.35 -21.92
C GLU A 306 0.93 9.58 -21.43
N ASP A 307 1.74 8.52 -21.48
CA ASP A 307 3.17 8.48 -21.14
C ASP A 307 3.54 8.85 -19.70
N HIS A 308 2.58 9.29 -18.88
CA HIS A 308 2.80 9.65 -17.47
C HIS A 308 1.76 9.01 -16.56
N PHE A 309 2.16 8.63 -15.34
CA PHE A 309 1.24 8.13 -14.33
C PHE A 309 0.12 9.13 -14.03
N THR A 310 -1.12 8.65 -14.09
CA THR A 310 -2.33 9.44 -13.83
C THR A 310 -3.39 8.70 -13.01
N GLY A 311 -3.32 7.37 -13.00
CA GLY A 311 -4.17 6.47 -12.25
C GLY A 311 -3.34 5.31 -11.68
N ALA A 312 -2.20 5.63 -11.07
CA ALA A 312 -1.45 4.64 -10.32
C ALA A 312 -2.34 4.08 -9.20
N SER A 313 -2.49 2.76 -9.19
CA SER A 313 -3.41 2.05 -8.32
C SER A 313 -2.75 0.77 -7.81
N GLY A 314 -3.08 0.42 -6.56
CA GLY A 314 -2.44 -0.71 -5.92
C GLY A 314 -0.98 -0.40 -5.62
N GLY A 315 -0.09 -1.36 -5.80
CA GLY A 315 1.26 -1.29 -5.23
C GLY A 315 1.41 -2.42 -4.22
N THR A 316 2.12 -3.47 -4.59
CA THR A 316 2.36 -4.65 -3.74
C THR A 316 3.81 -5.08 -3.88
N VAL A 317 4.49 -5.21 -2.74
CA VAL A 317 5.80 -5.86 -2.69
C VAL A 317 5.59 -7.34 -2.97
N TYR A 318 6.33 -7.87 -3.95
CA TYR A 318 6.34 -9.30 -4.19
C TYR A 318 7.32 -9.99 -3.24
N ASP A 319 6.81 -10.89 -2.41
CA ASP A 319 7.56 -11.72 -1.46
C ASP A 319 7.16 -13.20 -1.55
N GLY A 320 6.58 -13.61 -2.67
CA GLY A 320 6.01 -14.94 -2.88
C GLY A 320 7.03 -16.05 -3.05
N GLY A 321 8.31 -15.73 -3.28
CA GLY A 321 9.41 -16.68 -3.32
C GLY A 321 9.47 -17.61 -4.54
N ASN A 322 8.47 -17.58 -5.43
CA ASN A 322 8.37 -18.44 -6.61
C ASN A 322 8.74 -17.76 -7.93
N PHE A 323 8.76 -16.43 -7.98
CA PHE A 323 9.28 -15.71 -9.15
C PHE A 323 10.80 -15.92 -9.27
N PRO A 324 11.36 -15.71 -10.48
CA PRO A 324 12.80 -15.81 -10.69
C PRO A 324 13.60 -14.92 -9.72
N GLU A 325 14.89 -15.22 -9.58
CA GLU A 325 15.81 -14.39 -8.81
C GLU A 325 15.77 -12.93 -9.30
N GLY A 326 15.81 -11.98 -8.35
CA GLY A 326 15.72 -10.54 -8.64
C GLY A 326 14.31 -9.94 -8.66
N PHE A 327 13.26 -10.73 -8.37
CA PHE A 327 11.89 -10.23 -8.27
C PHE A 327 11.36 -10.11 -6.83
N ASN A 328 11.90 -10.86 -5.87
CA ASN A 328 11.53 -10.69 -4.46
C ASN A 328 11.97 -9.30 -3.96
N GLY A 329 11.05 -8.58 -3.31
CA GLY A 329 11.25 -7.20 -2.86
C GLY A 329 10.86 -6.13 -3.88
N ASN A 330 10.53 -6.51 -5.12
CA ASN A 330 10.07 -5.55 -6.13
C ASN A 330 8.62 -5.13 -5.87
N VAL A 331 8.27 -3.91 -6.25
CA VAL A 331 6.91 -3.38 -6.14
C VAL A 331 6.23 -3.41 -7.49
N PHE A 332 4.99 -3.93 -7.51
CA PHE A 332 4.13 -3.94 -8.70
C PHE A 332 2.96 -2.99 -8.52
N THR A 333 2.83 -2.03 -9.43
CA THR A 333 1.81 -0.98 -9.39
C THR A 333 1.02 -1.00 -10.70
N GLY A 334 -0.31 -0.99 -10.61
CA GLY A 334 -1.18 -0.90 -11.78
C GLY A 334 -1.29 0.56 -12.22
N GLU A 335 -1.44 0.78 -13.52
CA GLU A 335 -1.92 2.06 -14.05
C GLU A 335 -3.22 1.79 -14.81
N VAL A 336 -4.33 2.21 -14.19
CA VAL A 336 -5.68 1.87 -14.67
C VAL A 336 -6.03 2.59 -15.97
N ALA A 337 -5.54 3.82 -16.16
CA ALA A 337 -5.82 4.62 -17.35
C ALA A 337 -4.97 4.21 -18.56
N GLY A 338 -3.73 3.78 -18.33
CA GLY A 338 -2.75 3.34 -19.32
C GLY A 338 -2.76 1.83 -19.60
N ASN A 339 -3.64 1.07 -18.94
CA ASN A 339 -3.85 -0.36 -19.17
C ASN A 339 -2.57 -1.21 -18.97
N LEU A 340 -1.83 -0.97 -17.88
CA LEU A 340 -0.50 -1.56 -17.66
C LEU A 340 -0.18 -1.86 -16.20
N VAL A 341 0.86 -2.67 -15.99
CA VAL A 341 1.49 -2.93 -14.69
C VAL A 341 2.96 -2.51 -14.76
N HIS A 342 3.32 -1.58 -13.90
CA HIS A 342 4.67 -1.11 -13.68
C HIS A 342 5.38 -1.94 -12.60
N ARG A 343 6.70 -2.09 -12.72
CA ARG A 343 7.54 -2.79 -11.74
C ARG A 343 8.73 -1.92 -11.33
N ASP A 344 8.89 -1.78 -10.03
CA ASP A 344 10.02 -1.11 -9.39
C ASP A 344 10.94 -2.11 -8.66
N ILE A 345 12.25 -1.97 -8.85
CA ILE A 345 13.27 -2.59 -8.02
C ILE A 345 13.62 -1.63 -6.89
N ILE A 346 13.44 -2.07 -5.64
CA ILE A 346 13.73 -1.24 -4.46
C ILE A 346 15.16 -1.47 -3.98
N VAL A 347 15.92 -0.38 -3.82
CA VAL A 347 17.31 -0.43 -3.33
C VAL A 347 17.56 0.63 -2.26
N GLU A 348 18.56 0.40 -1.40
CA GLU A 348 19.00 1.41 -0.42
C GLU A 348 19.65 2.62 -1.08
N ASP A 349 19.26 3.83 -0.67
CA ASP A 349 20.08 5.02 -0.89
C ASP A 349 21.22 5.04 0.13
N LYS A 350 22.47 5.05 -0.35
CA LYS A 350 23.65 5.09 0.52
C LYS A 350 23.95 6.48 1.08
N ASN A 351 23.27 7.52 0.59
CA ASN A 351 23.48 8.92 1.01
C ASN A 351 22.31 9.52 1.80
N SER A 352 21.18 8.83 1.87
CA SER A 352 19.96 9.32 2.53
C SER A 352 19.25 8.15 3.23
N PRO A 353 18.55 8.38 4.36
CA PRO A 353 17.77 7.34 5.05
C PRO A 353 16.44 7.06 4.32
N THR A 354 16.52 6.84 3.02
CA THR A 354 15.41 6.58 2.10
C THR A 354 15.77 5.42 1.18
N LEU A 355 14.75 4.85 0.55
CA LEU A 355 14.93 3.87 -0.52
C LEU A 355 14.82 4.56 -1.88
N ILE A 356 15.22 3.85 -2.93
CA ILE A 356 15.09 4.29 -4.33
C ILE A 356 14.35 3.18 -5.08
N ALA A 357 13.33 3.57 -5.83
CA ALA A 357 12.59 2.74 -6.76
C ALA A 357 13.16 2.92 -8.16
N LYS A 358 13.67 1.82 -8.73
CA LYS A 358 14.36 1.80 -10.00
C LYS A 358 13.61 0.98 -11.02
N ARG A 359 13.52 1.50 -12.24
CA ARG A 359 13.13 0.69 -13.38
C ARG A 359 14.19 -0.36 -13.69
N ALA A 360 13.76 -1.58 -13.96
CA ALA A 360 14.69 -2.64 -14.33
C ALA A 360 15.36 -2.38 -15.69
N SER A 361 16.57 -2.88 -15.87
CA SER A 361 17.37 -2.63 -17.08
C SER A 361 16.71 -3.09 -18.38
N GLU A 362 15.91 -4.15 -18.28
CA GLU A 362 15.16 -4.80 -19.34
C GLU A 362 13.80 -4.13 -19.61
N GLU A 363 13.40 -3.17 -18.76
CA GLU A 363 12.12 -2.47 -18.80
C GLU A 363 12.29 -0.97 -19.09
N LEU A 364 13.49 -0.48 -19.46
CA LEU A 364 13.75 0.96 -19.68
C LEU A 364 12.90 1.64 -20.77
N ALA A 365 12.20 0.87 -21.61
CA ALA A 365 11.36 1.38 -22.70
C ALA A 365 10.06 0.57 -22.89
N LYS A 366 9.64 -0.17 -21.86
CA LYS A 366 8.42 -1.00 -21.87
C LYS A 366 7.99 -1.33 -20.44
N GLU A 367 6.75 -1.72 -20.23
CA GLU A 367 6.28 -2.13 -18.91
C GLU A 367 6.52 -3.62 -18.61
N PHE A 368 6.34 -3.97 -17.33
CA PHE A 368 6.32 -5.37 -16.91
C PHE A 368 5.15 -6.11 -17.58
N LEU A 369 3.99 -5.45 -17.68
CA LEU A 369 2.84 -5.88 -18.48
C LEU A 369 2.17 -4.65 -19.08
N ALA A 370 1.91 -4.64 -20.38
CA ALA A 370 1.03 -3.66 -21.02
C ALA A 370 -0.01 -4.36 -21.90
N SER A 371 -1.22 -3.82 -21.99
CA SER A 371 -2.31 -4.41 -22.79
C SER A 371 -2.75 -3.48 -23.91
N THR A 372 -3.12 -4.04 -25.07
CA THR A 372 -3.83 -3.32 -26.14
C THR A 372 -5.36 -3.30 -25.94
N ASP A 373 -5.89 -3.96 -24.91
CA ASP A 373 -7.30 -3.94 -24.54
C ASP A 373 -7.60 -2.68 -23.70
N PRO A 374 -8.36 -1.70 -24.21
CA PRO A 374 -8.65 -0.48 -23.47
C PRO A 374 -9.56 -0.70 -22.26
N TRP A 375 -10.17 -1.87 -22.09
CA TRP A 375 -10.98 -2.20 -20.91
C TRP A 375 -10.18 -2.75 -19.73
N PHE A 376 -8.93 -3.16 -19.93
CA PHE A 376 -8.08 -3.74 -18.89
C PHE A 376 -7.69 -2.69 -17.83
N ARG A 377 -8.20 -2.80 -16.60
CA ARG A 377 -7.99 -1.84 -15.50
C ARG A 377 -7.35 -2.54 -14.29
N PRO A 378 -6.01 -2.75 -14.26
CA PRO A 378 -5.35 -3.39 -13.13
C PRO A 378 -5.39 -2.48 -11.90
N VAL A 379 -6.23 -2.81 -10.92
CA VAL A 379 -6.48 -1.97 -9.74
C VAL A 379 -5.68 -2.41 -8.51
N GLY A 380 -5.30 -3.67 -8.41
CA GLY A 380 -4.61 -4.18 -7.21
C GLY A 380 -3.98 -5.55 -7.39
N PHE A 381 -3.17 -5.94 -6.40
CA PHE A 381 -2.45 -7.21 -6.43
C PHE A 381 -2.45 -7.88 -5.05
N THR A 382 -2.21 -9.18 -5.03
CA THR A 382 -1.98 -9.97 -3.81
C THR A 382 -1.06 -11.14 -4.12
N VAL A 383 -0.10 -11.40 -3.22
CA VAL A 383 0.73 -12.60 -3.27
C VAL A 383 -0.06 -13.76 -2.68
N GLY A 384 -0.26 -14.82 -3.47
CA GLY A 384 -1.04 -15.98 -3.04
C GLY A 384 -0.23 -17.02 -2.26
N PRO A 385 -0.90 -18.01 -1.65
CA PRO A 385 -0.24 -19.12 -0.95
C PRO A 385 0.66 -19.97 -1.85
N ASP A 386 0.37 -19.98 -3.15
CA ASP A 386 1.17 -20.66 -4.17
C ASP A 386 2.38 -19.83 -4.64
N GLY A 387 2.60 -18.64 -4.08
CA GLY A 387 3.71 -17.75 -4.41
C GLY A 387 3.54 -16.99 -5.73
N SER A 388 2.37 -17.08 -6.38
CA SER A 388 2.05 -16.30 -7.58
C SER A 388 1.60 -14.88 -7.20
N LEU A 389 1.73 -13.94 -8.15
CA LEU A 389 1.15 -12.61 -8.02
C LEU A 389 -0.25 -12.63 -8.67
N PHE A 390 -1.28 -12.45 -7.86
CA PHE A 390 -2.65 -12.30 -8.35
C PHE A 390 -2.89 -10.84 -8.67
N MET A 391 -3.45 -10.56 -9.84
CA MET A 391 -3.78 -9.24 -10.34
C MET A 391 -5.29 -9.10 -10.45
N VAL A 392 -5.82 -8.07 -9.81
CA VAL A 392 -7.24 -7.72 -9.82
C VAL A 392 -7.47 -6.69 -10.92
N ASP A 393 -8.36 -7.03 -11.85
CA ASP A 393 -8.73 -6.22 -12.99
C ASP A 393 -10.22 -5.83 -12.89
N PHE A 394 -10.47 -4.54 -12.71
CA PHE A 394 -11.84 -4.01 -12.58
C PHE A 394 -12.64 -4.16 -13.87
N TYR A 395 -11.96 -4.25 -15.02
CA TYR A 395 -12.51 -4.47 -16.37
C TYR A 395 -13.70 -3.58 -16.77
N ARG A 396 -13.43 -2.31 -17.09
CA ARG A 396 -14.45 -1.31 -17.47
C ARG A 396 -14.03 -0.49 -18.67
N GLN A 397 -15.01 -0.11 -19.49
CA GLN A 397 -14.81 0.86 -20.57
C GLN A 397 -14.39 2.23 -20.04
N HIS A 398 -14.98 2.67 -18.92
CA HIS A 398 -14.70 3.95 -18.26
C HIS A 398 -14.40 3.73 -16.77
N ILE A 399 -13.30 4.31 -16.29
CA ILE A 399 -12.88 4.19 -14.89
C ILE A 399 -12.81 5.56 -14.19
N GLU A 400 -12.99 6.68 -14.91
CA GLU A 400 -12.86 8.01 -14.35
C GLU A 400 -14.18 8.55 -13.78
N THR A 401 -14.07 9.32 -12.70
CA THR A 401 -15.22 9.99 -12.09
C THR A 401 -15.87 11.02 -13.04
N PRO A 402 -17.20 11.02 -13.20
CA PRO A 402 -17.90 11.93 -14.12
C PRO A 402 -17.65 13.42 -13.83
N VAL A 403 -17.36 13.77 -12.58
CA VAL A 403 -17.10 15.17 -12.17
C VAL A 403 -15.85 15.76 -12.81
N SER A 404 -14.93 14.91 -13.28
CA SER A 404 -13.66 15.33 -13.86
C SER A 404 -13.75 15.61 -15.36
N ILE A 405 -14.90 15.36 -16.00
CA ILE A 405 -15.09 15.42 -17.46
C ILE A 405 -15.99 16.62 -17.81
N PHE A 406 -15.78 17.26 -18.97
CA PHE A 406 -16.67 18.32 -19.48
C PHE A 406 -18.02 17.74 -19.90
N ASP A 407 -19.12 18.45 -19.67
CA ASP A 407 -20.48 17.91 -19.88
C ASP A 407 -20.75 17.46 -21.33
N ASP A 408 -20.21 18.16 -22.32
CA ASP A 408 -20.37 17.80 -23.74
C ASP A 408 -19.65 16.50 -24.11
N LEU A 409 -18.59 16.13 -23.37
CA LEU A 409 -17.87 14.87 -23.57
C LEU A 409 -18.55 13.68 -22.90
N LYS A 410 -19.56 13.91 -22.04
CA LYS A 410 -20.30 12.85 -21.33
C LYS A 410 -21.52 12.35 -22.10
N GLU A 411 -21.97 13.07 -23.12
CA GLU A 411 -23.27 12.84 -23.77
C GLU A 411 -23.41 11.43 -24.35
N ASP A 412 -22.30 10.80 -24.74
CA ASP A 412 -22.23 9.44 -25.29
C ASP A 412 -21.51 8.42 -24.39
N MET A 413 -21.24 8.77 -23.12
CA MET A 413 -20.56 7.89 -22.16
C MET A 413 -21.56 7.16 -21.26
N ASP A 414 -21.39 5.85 -21.12
CA ASP A 414 -22.05 5.04 -20.09
C ASP A 414 -21.04 4.63 -19.02
N PHE A 415 -21.06 5.31 -17.87
CA PHE A 415 -20.15 5.03 -16.75
C PHE A 415 -20.41 3.70 -16.04
N MET A 416 -21.57 3.08 -16.29
CA MET A 416 -21.90 1.75 -15.77
C MET A 416 -21.57 0.64 -16.79
N HIS A 417 -21.08 1.00 -17.97
CA HIS A 417 -20.77 0.03 -19.01
C HIS A 417 -19.62 -0.89 -18.56
N GLY A 418 -19.88 -2.19 -18.56
CA GLY A 418 -18.97 -3.19 -18.00
C GLY A 418 -19.22 -3.55 -16.54
N MET A 419 -20.26 -3.04 -15.86
CA MET A 419 -20.49 -3.35 -14.43
C MET A 419 -20.80 -4.82 -14.11
N ASP A 420 -21.13 -5.60 -15.13
CA ASP A 420 -21.28 -7.04 -15.03
C ASP A 420 -19.99 -7.81 -15.34
N HIS A 421 -18.90 -7.07 -15.56
CA HIS A 421 -17.56 -7.56 -15.86
C HIS A 421 -16.58 -7.39 -14.69
N GLY A 422 -15.48 -8.15 -14.72
CA GLY A 422 -14.44 -8.14 -13.70
C GLY A 422 -13.61 -9.42 -13.72
N ARG A 423 -12.30 -9.30 -13.52
CA ARG A 423 -11.38 -10.43 -13.67
C ARG A 423 -10.31 -10.44 -12.60
N ILE A 424 -9.86 -11.63 -12.28
CA ILE A 424 -8.67 -11.86 -11.47
C ILE A 424 -7.77 -12.79 -12.26
N TYR A 425 -6.54 -12.36 -12.47
CA TYR A 425 -5.52 -13.14 -13.14
C TYR A 425 -4.45 -13.59 -12.16
N ARG A 426 -3.76 -14.67 -12.51
CA ARG A 426 -2.60 -15.19 -11.79
C ARG A 426 -1.38 -15.10 -12.70
N ILE A 427 -0.39 -14.30 -12.30
CA ILE A 427 0.89 -14.17 -12.99
C ILE A 427 1.85 -15.20 -12.43
N VAL A 428 2.36 -16.08 -13.29
CA VAL A 428 3.23 -17.20 -12.92
C VAL A 428 4.49 -17.22 -13.77
N PRO A 429 5.62 -17.71 -13.24
CA PRO A 429 6.81 -17.94 -14.05
C PRO A 429 6.57 -19.06 -15.07
N LYS A 430 7.08 -18.90 -16.30
CA LYS A 430 7.03 -19.92 -17.36
C LYS A 430 7.75 -21.21 -16.99
N THR A 431 8.68 -21.16 -16.03
CA THR A 431 9.36 -22.34 -15.48
C THR A 431 8.44 -23.21 -14.62
N GLY A 432 7.21 -22.77 -14.35
CA GLY A 432 6.24 -23.42 -13.49
C GLY A 432 6.33 -22.97 -12.04
N VAL A 433 5.25 -23.22 -11.29
CA VAL A 433 5.12 -22.89 -9.87
C VAL A 433 5.38 -24.15 -9.04
N SER A 434 6.27 -24.07 -8.06
CA SER A 434 6.39 -25.12 -7.03
C SER A 434 5.30 -24.87 -5.98
N THR A 435 4.17 -25.57 -6.07
CA THR A 435 3.06 -25.39 -5.15
C THR A 435 3.17 -26.33 -3.95
N THR A 436 2.91 -25.81 -2.76
CA THR A 436 2.62 -26.60 -1.56
C THR A 436 1.14 -26.45 -1.27
N ALA A 437 0.42 -27.56 -1.14
CA ALA A 437 -1.00 -27.51 -0.79
C ALA A 437 -1.18 -26.78 0.55
N VAL A 438 -2.12 -25.85 0.60
CA VAL A 438 -2.45 -25.14 1.84
C VAL A 438 -3.08 -26.13 2.81
N GLN A 439 -2.52 -26.21 4.00
CA GLN A 439 -3.13 -26.90 5.13
C GLN A 439 -3.83 -25.85 6.01
N ASP A 440 -4.90 -26.25 6.69
CA ASP A 440 -5.61 -25.36 7.61
C ASP A 440 -4.73 -25.01 8.82
N PHE A 441 -4.24 -23.77 8.88
CA PHE A 441 -3.35 -23.32 9.96
C PHE A 441 -4.01 -23.39 11.34
N SER A 442 -5.35 -23.32 11.42
CA SER A 442 -6.07 -23.41 12.70
C SER A 442 -5.94 -24.77 13.39
N THR A 443 -5.50 -25.78 12.63
CA THR A 443 -5.34 -27.17 13.11
C THR A 443 -3.88 -27.58 13.29
N MET A 444 -2.91 -26.72 12.90
CA MET A 444 -1.50 -27.04 13.00
C MET A 444 -1.02 -27.13 14.44
N ASP A 445 -0.05 -28.02 14.69
CA ASP A 445 0.71 -28.02 15.93
C ASP A 445 1.66 -26.80 16.02
N ALA A 446 2.16 -26.55 17.23
CA ALA A 446 2.99 -25.40 17.51
C ALA A 446 4.32 -25.39 16.74
N GLU A 447 4.95 -26.55 16.57
CA GLU A 447 6.23 -26.66 15.86
C GLU A 447 6.07 -26.31 14.38
N THR A 448 5.02 -26.85 13.76
CA THR A 448 4.69 -26.62 12.35
C THR A 448 4.29 -25.17 12.11
N LEU A 449 3.41 -24.61 12.94
CA LEU A 449 2.95 -23.23 12.81
C LEU A 449 4.12 -22.23 12.95
N VAL A 450 4.97 -22.40 13.97
CA VAL A 450 6.14 -21.52 14.18
C VAL A 450 7.17 -21.69 13.06
N ALA A 451 7.35 -22.88 12.51
CA ALA A 451 8.27 -23.09 11.39
C ALA A 451 7.90 -22.29 10.13
N HIS A 452 6.60 -22.00 9.92
CA HIS A 452 6.15 -21.18 8.78
C HIS A 452 6.62 -19.71 8.83
N LEU A 453 7.05 -19.19 9.99
CA LEU A 453 7.67 -17.86 10.08
C LEU A 453 8.99 -17.74 9.30
N ALA A 454 9.62 -18.87 8.96
CA ALA A 454 10.82 -18.94 8.12
C ALA A 454 10.53 -19.29 6.64
N ASN A 455 9.26 -19.34 6.24
CA ASN A 455 8.91 -19.68 4.86
C ASN A 455 9.40 -18.60 3.89
N LYS A 456 9.76 -18.99 2.66
CA LYS A 456 10.16 -18.06 1.60
C LYS A 456 9.00 -17.19 1.10
N ASN A 457 7.79 -17.73 1.08
CA ASN A 457 6.58 -17.01 0.69
C ASN A 457 6.03 -16.24 1.90
N GLY A 458 5.90 -14.92 1.75
CA GLY A 458 5.41 -14.02 2.80
C GLY A 458 3.97 -14.26 3.24
N TRP A 459 3.11 -14.80 2.37
CA TRP A 459 1.76 -15.20 2.79
C TRP A 459 1.80 -16.23 3.93
N TRP A 460 2.70 -17.21 3.88
CA TRP A 460 2.84 -18.23 4.92
C TRP A 460 3.39 -17.63 6.21
N ARG A 461 4.36 -16.71 6.11
CA ARG A 461 4.95 -16.03 7.27
C ARG A 461 3.91 -15.17 7.99
N THR A 462 3.24 -14.30 7.25
CA THR A 462 2.24 -13.38 7.80
C THR A 462 1.00 -14.10 8.31
N THR A 463 0.57 -15.20 7.66
CA THR A 463 -0.51 -16.04 8.17
C THR A 463 -0.11 -16.71 9.48
N ALA A 464 1.09 -17.29 9.58
CA ALA A 464 1.57 -17.87 10.83
C ALA A 464 1.70 -16.82 11.95
N GLN A 465 2.23 -15.62 11.64
CA GLN A 465 2.29 -14.50 12.58
C GLN A 465 0.89 -14.14 13.10
N ARG A 466 -0.07 -13.94 12.19
CA ARG A 466 -1.47 -13.63 12.53
C ARG A 466 -2.07 -14.70 13.45
N MET A 467 -1.92 -15.98 13.10
CA MET A 467 -2.48 -17.09 13.88
C MET A 467 -1.90 -17.15 15.30
N ILE A 468 -0.60 -16.90 15.46
CA ILE A 468 0.05 -16.84 16.78
C ILE A 468 -0.44 -15.62 17.58
N LEU A 469 -0.57 -14.45 16.92
CA LEU A 469 -1.01 -13.20 17.55
C LEU A 469 -2.47 -13.28 18.02
N GLU A 470 -3.34 -13.91 17.23
CA GLU A 470 -4.78 -14.04 17.52
C GLU A 470 -5.08 -15.07 18.61
N SER A 471 -4.19 -16.07 18.80
CA SER A 471 -4.34 -17.12 19.81
C SER A 471 -2.99 -17.47 20.45
N PRO A 472 -2.40 -16.58 21.27
CA PRO A 472 -1.07 -16.80 21.83
C PRO A 472 -1.09 -17.95 22.85
N LYS A 473 -0.15 -18.90 22.72
CA LYS A 473 0.02 -20.04 23.63
C LYS A 473 1.43 -20.09 24.21
N PRO A 474 1.62 -20.45 25.50
CA PRO A 474 2.94 -20.51 26.12
C PRO A 474 3.95 -21.41 25.42
N GLU A 475 3.49 -22.47 24.74
CA GLU A 475 4.32 -23.42 23.99
C GLU A 475 5.02 -22.79 22.76
N TYR A 476 4.54 -21.66 22.25
CA TYR A 476 5.21 -20.95 21.16
C TYR A 476 6.51 -20.27 21.61
N VAL A 477 6.58 -19.79 22.86
CA VAL A 477 7.73 -19.03 23.39
C VAL A 477 9.07 -19.75 23.19
N PRO A 478 9.28 -21.01 23.63
CA PRO A 478 10.57 -21.69 23.43
C PRO A 478 10.91 -21.88 21.95
N LEU A 479 9.92 -22.06 21.07
CA LEU A 479 10.13 -22.22 19.63
C LEU A 479 10.54 -20.88 18.98
N LEU A 480 9.88 -19.78 19.35
CA LEU A 480 10.20 -18.44 18.89
C LEU A 480 11.61 -18.02 19.35
N LYS A 481 11.98 -18.30 20.61
CA LYS A 481 13.35 -18.03 21.11
C LYS A 481 14.42 -18.75 20.29
N LYS A 482 14.14 -19.98 19.82
CA LYS A 482 15.04 -20.70 18.92
C LYS A 482 15.15 -20.01 17.56
N LEU A 483 14.05 -19.47 17.03
CA LEU A 483 14.05 -18.73 15.76
C LEU A 483 14.84 -17.40 15.82
N VAL A 484 14.87 -16.73 16.98
CA VAL A 484 15.69 -15.51 17.16
C VAL A 484 17.17 -15.76 16.85
N THR A 485 17.67 -16.97 17.13
CA THR A 485 19.06 -17.38 16.88
C THR A 485 19.29 -18.04 15.52
N ASN A 486 18.27 -18.11 14.65
CA ASN A 486 18.34 -18.73 13.33
C ASN A 486 19.05 -17.80 12.32
N GLU A 487 19.58 -18.37 11.24
CA GLU A 487 20.24 -17.64 10.15
C GLU A 487 19.27 -16.84 9.26
N SER A 488 17.96 -17.09 9.32
CA SER A 488 16.97 -16.36 8.51
C SER A 488 16.58 -15.02 9.16
N PRO A 489 16.91 -13.85 8.55
CA PRO A 489 16.59 -12.54 9.12
C PRO A 489 15.07 -12.28 9.23
N ASN A 490 14.29 -12.74 8.25
CA ASN A 490 12.82 -12.63 8.28
C ASN A 490 12.25 -13.40 9.47
N ALA A 491 12.66 -14.65 9.65
CA ALA A 491 12.18 -15.50 10.75
C ALA A 491 12.56 -14.92 12.12
N GLN A 492 13.80 -14.43 12.23
CA GLN A 492 14.28 -13.74 13.43
C GLN A 492 13.38 -12.55 13.76
N LEU A 493 13.02 -11.72 12.77
CA LEU A 493 12.21 -10.53 12.98
C LEU A 493 10.78 -10.84 13.41
N HIS A 494 10.10 -11.78 12.73
CA HIS A 494 8.78 -12.25 13.16
C HIS A 494 8.83 -12.80 14.60
N ALA A 495 9.86 -13.56 14.95
CA ALA A 495 10.01 -14.12 16.29
C ALA A 495 10.19 -13.05 17.37
N LEU A 496 11.01 -12.03 17.11
CA LEU A 496 11.24 -10.92 18.04
C LEU A 496 9.94 -10.15 18.36
N TYR A 497 9.16 -9.79 17.33
CA TYR A 497 7.90 -9.06 17.53
C TYR A 497 6.79 -9.93 18.15
N LEU A 498 6.71 -11.22 17.83
CA LEU A 498 5.78 -12.12 18.51
C LEU A 498 6.14 -12.32 19.98
N LEU A 499 7.43 -12.47 20.30
CA LEU A 499 7.91 -12.51 21.68
C LEU A 499 7.60 -11.20 22.43
N GLN A 500 7.71 -10.04 21.77
CA GLN A 500 7.31 -8.76 22.34
C GLN A 500 5.81 -8.76 22.70
N SER A 501 4.95 -9.17 21.76
CA SER A 501 3.49 -9.20 21.98
C SER A 501 3.07 -10.17 23.09
N MET A 502 3.83 -11.25 23.27
CA MET A 502 3.65 -12.26 24.32
C MET A 502 4.38 -11.92 25.63
N ASP A 503 4.93 -10.70 25.78
CA ASP A 503 5.67 -10.24 26.96
C ASP A 503 6.84 -11.17 27.35
N ALA A 504 7.49 -11.79 26.35
CA ALA A 504 8.55 -12.78 26.48
C ALA A 504 9.85 -12.42 25.75
N LEU A 505 9.94 -11.19 25.21
CA LEU A 505 11.16 -10.63 24.63
C LEU A 505 12.17 -10.30 25.73
N GLU A 506 13.43 -10.68 25.52
CA GLU A 506 14.52 -10.46 26.48
C GLU A 506 15.58 -9.51 25.90
N GLU A 507 16.23 -8.72 26.77
CA GLU A 507 17.26 -7.74 26.41
C GLU A 507 18.35 -8.34 25.51
N GLY A 508 18.90 -9.50 25.88
CA GLY A 508 19.96 -10.17 25.11
C GLY A 508 19.54 -10.63 23.70
N MET A 509 18.25 -10.79 23.44
CA MET A 509 17.74 -11.09 22.09
C MET A 509 17.79 -9.85 21.21
N VAL A 510 17.52 -8.67 21.79
CA VAL A 510 17.58 -7.40 21.10
C VAL A 510 19.04 -7.01 20.85
N GLU A 511 19.93 -7.20 21.82
CA GLU A 511 21.39 -7.04 21.65
C GLU A 511 21.92 -7.84 20.47
N LEU A 512 21.55 -9.12 20.40
CA LEU A 512 21.94 -9.99 19.27
C LEU A 512 21.44 -9.43 17.93
N ALA A 513 20.19 -8.95 17.88
CA ALA A 513 19.60 -8.41 16.66
C ALA A 513 20.22 -7.06 16.22
N LEU A 514 20.70 -6.25 17.17
CA LEU A 514 21.44 -5.00 16.88
C LEU A 514 22.78 -5.27 16.16
N GLU A 515 23.34 -6.46 16.31
CA GLU A 515 24.58 -6.90 15.66
C GLU A 515 24.35 -7.71 14.37
N SER A 516 23.11 -7.80 13.88
CA SER A 516 22.80 -8.53 12.64
C SER A 516 23.46 -7.89 11.41
N ASP A 517 23.90 -8.71 10.44
CA ASP A 517 24.39 -8.24 9.14
C ASP A 517 23.28 -7.60 8.29
N ASN A 518 22.00 -7.91 8.58
CA ASN A 518 20.86 -7.36 7.86
C ASN A 518 20.40 -6.02 8.45
N TYR A 519 20.42 -4.95 7.65
CA TYR A 519 20.03 -3.60 8.09
C TYR A 519 18.57 -3.54 8.58
N GLY A 520 17.66 -4.33 7.98
CA GLY A 520 16.25 -4.41 8.35
C GLY A 520 16.06 -4.97 9.76
N VAL A 521 16.84 -6.00 10.12
CA VAL A 521 16.87 -6.52 11.49
C VAL A 521 17.42 -5.48 12.45
N ARG A 522 18.56 -4.83 12.14
CA ARG A 522 19.13 -3.78 13.01
C ARG A 522 18.17 -2.62 13.23
N LYS A 523 17.51 -2.14 12.17
CA LYS A 523 16.48 -1.09 12.21
C LYS A 523 15.37 -1.47 13.19
N ASN A 524 14.83 -2.68 13.09
CA ASN A 524 13.75 -3.11 13.96
C ASN A 524 14.22 -3.43 15.39
N ALA A 525 15.43 -3.92 15.57
CA ALA A 525 16.03 -4.13 16.88
C ALA A 525 16.15 -2.82 17.66
N LEU A 526 16.48 -1.71 16.99
CA LEU A 526 16.49 -0.37 17.61
C LEU A 526 15.11 0.03 18.14
N MET A 527 14.03 -0.24 17.38
CA MET A 527 12.66 0.02 17.83
C MET A 527 12.27 -0.84 19.04
N LEU A 528 12.70 -2.10 19.06
CA LEU A 528 12.48 -3.00 20.19
C LEU A 528 13.31 -2.62 21.43
N ALA A 529 14.52 -2.11 21.22
CA ALA A 529 15.44 -1.63 22.26
C ALA A 529 14.88 -0.44 23.04
N GLU A 530 13.90 0.29 22.50
CA GLU A 530 13.19 1.35 23.22
C GLU A 530 12.51 0.83 24.51
N ASN A 531 12.22 -0.47 24.61
CA ASN A 531 11.67 -1.09 25.83
C ASN A 531 12.74 -1.50 26.85
N PHE A 532 14.03 -1.37 26.53
CA PHE A 532 15.16 -1.79 27.36
C PHE A 532 16.10 -0.61 27.64
N PRO A 533 15.90 0.15 28.74
CA PRO A 533 16.69 1.35 29.03
C PRO A 533 18.21 1.14 29.13
N ASN A 534 18.65 -0.08 29.42
CA ASN A 534 20.08 -0.41 29.49
C ASN A 534 20.74 -0.38 28.11
N LEU A 535 19.98 -0.52 27.02
CA LEU A 535 20.51 -0.55 25.65
C LEU A 535 20.73 0.85 25.05
N LYS A 536 20.67 1.91 25.85
CA LYS A 536 20.78 3.29 25.37
C LYS A 536 22.13 3.57 24.69
N GLU A 537 23.22 3.02 25.20
CA GLU A 537 24.56 3.22 24.61
C GLU A 537 24.70 2.48 23.28
N GLU A 538 24.12 1.27 23.19
CA GLU A 538 24.05 0.44 22.00
C GLU A 538 23.19 1.13 20.92
N ILE A 539 22.05 1.72 21.28
CA ILE A 539 21.24 2.56 20.40
C ILE A 539 22.09 3.72 19.86
N ALA A 540 22.75 4.46 20.75
CA ALA A 540 23.57 5.61 20.36
C ALA A 540 24.73 5.23 19.43
N ALA A 541 25.33 4.05 19.61
CA ALA A 541 26.40 3.56 18.75
C ALA A 541 25.93 3.40 17.28
N LYS A 542 24.67 3.02 17.05
CA LYS A 542 24.09 2.83 15.70
C LYS A 542 23.76 4.13 14.96
N ILE A 543 23.93 5.31 15.57
CA ILE A 543 23.86 6.60 14.85
C ILE A 543 24.85 6.65 13.68
N ASN A 544 25.95 5.90 13.77
CA ASN A 544 26.99 5.82 12.74
C ASN A 544 26.95 4.51 11.95
N ASP A 545 25.81 3.81 11.93
CA ASP A 545 25.64 2.61 11.12
C ASP A 545 25.89 2.90 9.62
N GLU A 546 26.40 1.90 8.90
CA GLU A 546 26.66 1.99 7.47
C GLU A 546 25.40 2.24 6.65
N SER A 547 24.23 1.79 7.12
CA SER A 547 22.95 2.07 6.51
C SER A 547 22.41 3.39 7.07
N PRO A 548 22.16 4.41 6.22
CA PRO A 548 21.52 5.64 6.66
C PRO A 548 20.16 5.41 7.32
N ILE A 549 19.40 4.39 6.89
CA ILE A 549 18.10 4.03 7.47
C ILE A 549 18.27 3.61 8.94
N VAL A 550 19.26 2.77 9.24
CA VAL A 550 19.59 2.35 10.61
C VAL A 550 20.08 3.55 11.43
N SER A 551 20.93 4.40 10.85
CA SER A 551 21.37 5.65 11.49
C SER A 551 20.19 6.54 11.89
N LEU A 552 19.18 6.70 11.02
CA LEU A 552 18.01 7.54 11.30
C LEU A 552 17.18 6.91 12.41
N GLN A 553 16.94 5.60 12.34
CA GLN A 553 16.19 4.90 13.36
C GLN A 553 16.88 4.97 14.72
N ALA A 554 18.22 4.93 14.78
CA ALA A 554 18.98 5.11 16.01
C ALA A 554 18.76 6.51 16.62
N ILE A 555 18.76 7.56 15.79
CA ILE A 555 18.45 8.93 16.22
C ILE A 555 17.01 9.03 16.76
N LEU A 556 16.05 8.42 16.07
CA LEU A 556 14.65 8.41 16.50
C LEU A 556 14.47 7.72 17.86
N SER A 557 15.05 6.53 18.01
CA SER A 557 15.00 5.71 19.24
C SER A 557 15.71 6.40 20.40
N LEU A 558 16.91 6.94 20.17
CA LEU A 558 17.66 7.68 21.19
C LEU A 558 16.92 8.94 21.64
N GLY A 559 16.15 9.56 20.75
CA GLY A 559 15.32 10.72 21.07
C GLY A 559 14.22 10.48 22.11
N ASN A 560 13.99 9.24 22.55
CA ASN A 560 13.09 8.91 23.66
C ASN A 560 13.71 9.18 25.04
N TYR A 561 15.01 9.48 25.11
CA TYR A 561 15.73 9.79 26.35
C TYR A 561 15.99 11.30 26.49
N GLU A 562 16.00 11.79 27.74
CA GLU A 562 16.15 13.21 28.07
C GLU A 562 17.28 13.43 29.09
N ASP A 563 18.51 13.09 28.70
CA ASP A 563 19.71 13.28 29.52
C ASP A 563 20.87 13.88 28.72
N ASP A 564 21.88 14.39 29.44
CA ASP A 564 23.04 15.07 28.85
C ASP A 564 23.77 14.21 27.81
N PHE A 565 23.86 12.89 28.04
CA PHE A 565 24.46 11.96 27.07
C PHE A 565 23.67 11.96 25.76
N THR A 566 22.35 11.86 25.85
CA THR A 566 21.46 11.88 24.70
C THR A 566 21.56 13.20 23.95
N THR A 567 21.50 14.34 24.66
CA THR A 567 21.66 15.67 24.06
C THR A 567 22.99 15.79 23.33
N ASP A 568 24.08 15.29 23.91
CA ASP A 568 25.41 15.30 23.29
C ASP A 568 25.48 14.46 22.01
N GLN A 569 24.91 13.26 22.02
CA GLN A 569 24.89 12.38 20.83
C GLN A 569 24.02 12.95 19.72
N LEU A 570 22.84 13.51 20.05
CA LEU A 570 21.96 14.15 19.07
C LEU A 570 22.57 15.43 18.49
N ALA A 571 23.29 16.23 19.30
CA ALA A 571 24.03 17.40 18.81
C ALA A 571 25.10 16.98 17.80
N LYS A 572 25.86 15.93 18.10
CA LYS A 572 26.86 15.36 17.19
C LYS A 572 26.21 14.90 15.89
N ALA A 573 25.13 14.11 15.99
CA ALA A 573 24.40 13.61 14.83
C ALA A 573 23.89 14.74 13.93
N LEU A 574 23.35 15.81 14.53
CA LEU A 574 22.90 16.99 13.79
C LEU A 574 24.03 17.70 13.05
N VAL A 575 25.21 17.84 13.67
CA VAL A 575 26.36 18.48 13.02
C VAL A 575 26.87 17.64 11.84
N GLU A 576 26.92 16.32 11.99
CA GLU A 576 27.47 15.41 10.99
C GLU A 576 26.49 15.11 9.85
N LYS A 577 25.19 15.07 10.13
CA LYS A 577 24.16 14.55 9.22
C LYS A 577 23.00 15.51 8.94
N GLY A 578 22.91 16.63 9.67
CA GLY A 578 21.76 17.54 9.68
C GLY A 578 21.52 18.34 8.40
N GLU A 579 22.46 18.32 7.44
CA GLU A 579 22.21 18.84 6.10
C GLU A 579 21.09 18.06 5.42
N ASN A 580 21.08 16.72 5.55
CA ASN A 580 19.96 15.90 5.12
C ASN A 580 18.75 16.13 6.06
N LYS A 581 17.62 16.49 5.44
CA LYS A 581 16.41 16.91 6.16
C LYS A 581 15.84 15.83 7.08
N TRP A 582 16.03 14.55 6.77
CA TRP A 582 15.44 13.46 7.55
C TRP A 582 16.17 13.27 8.87
N PHE A 583 17.51 13.33 8.87
CA PHE A 583 18.27 13.30 10.12
C PHE A 583 17.98 14.53 10.99
N ARG A 584 17.89 15.71 10.38
CA ARG A 584 17.50 16.94 11.07
C ARG A 584 16.11 16.83 11.70
N LEU A 585 15.13 16.32 10.95
CA LEU A 585 13.77 16.09 11.46
C LEU A 585 13.75 15.03 12.57
N GLY A 586 14.55 13.97 12.45
CA GLY A 586 14.71 12.96 13.49
C GLY A 586 15.21 13.56 14.81
N VAL A 587 16.21 14.44 14.77
CA VAL A 587 16.69 15.18 15.95
C VAL A 587 15.59 16.10 16.50
N LEU A 588 15.02 16.95 15.65
CA LEU A 588 13.98 17.93 16.02
C LEU A 588 12.76 17.29 16.68
N SER A 589 12.40 16.08 16.26
CA SER A 589 11.25 15.37 16.78
C SER A 589 11.38 15.01 18.26
N SER A 590 12.57 15.06 18.87
CA SER A 590 12.81 14.72 20.28
C SER A 590 12.80 15.94 21.20
N ASN A 591 12.46 15.75 22.48
CA ASN A 591 12.60 16.81 23.48
C ASN A 591 14.06 17.23 23.66
N ALA A 592 14.99 16.26 23.78
CA ALA A 592 16.42 16.56 23.90
C ALA A 592 16.96 17.32 22.69
N GLY A 593 16.55 16.94 21.47
CA GLY A 593 16.95 17.54 20.20
C GLY A 593 16.21 18.82 19.80
N SER A 594 15.31 19.32 20.64
CA SER A 594 14.60 20.60 20.45
C SER A 594 14.62 21.49 21.71
N SER A 595 15.64 21.31 22.56
CA SER A 595 15.78 21.98 23.85
C SER A 595 16.77 23.16 23.84
N GLU A 596 16.75 24.01 24.87
CA GLU A 596 17.84 24.98 25.10
C GLU A 596 19.19 24.29 25.35
N ALA A 597 19.18 23.09 25.93
CA ALA A 597 20.39 22.33 26.25
C ALA A 597 21.16 21.94 24.98
N ILE A 598 20.48 21.47 23.94
CA ILE A 598 21.15 21.13 22.67
C ILE A 598 21.73 22.37 21.99
N LEU A 599 21.04 23.52 22.04
CA LEU A 599 21.58 24.78 21.49
C LEU A 599 22.90 25.18 22.16
N LYS A 600 22.96 25.02 23.49
CA LYS A 600 24.19 25.26 24.24
C LYS A 600 25.31 24.31 23.83
N VAL A 601 25.03 23.01 23.73
CA VAL A 601 26.02 22.02 23.28
C VAL A 601 26.53 22.33 21.87
N LEU A 602 25.62 22.66 20.95
CA LEU A 602 25.93 23.02 19.56
C LEU A 602 26.86 24.24 19.47
N ASN A 603 26.62 25.29 20.26
CA ASN A 603 27.48 26.47 20.26
C ASN A 603 28.80 26.27 21.02
N ASP A 604 28.76 25.63 22.19
CA ASP A 604 29.95 25.45 23.03
C ASP A 604 30.96 24.52 22.36
N LYS A 605 30.49 23.37 21.82
CA LYS A 605 31.36 22.33 21.25
C LYS A 605 31.62 22.46 19.75
N TYR A 606 30.65 22.94 18.97
CA TYR A 606 30.71 22.87 17.51
C TYR A 606 30.67 24.23 16.80
N LYS A 607 30.55 25.33 17.55
CA LYS A 607 30.45 26.69 16.98
C LYS A 607 29.35 26.78 15.91
N PHE A 608 28.22 26.13 16.19
CA PHE A 608 27.16 25.88 15.22
C PHE A 608 26.65 27.16 14.54
N SER A 609 26.51 28.25 15.30
CA SER A 609 26.06 29.56 14.83
C SER A 609 27.10 30.39 14.06
N GLU A 610 28.39 30.01 14.06
CA GLU A 610 29.44 30.80 13.39
C GLU A 610 29.56 30.48 11.88
N ASN A 611 29.00 29.36 11.44
CA ASN A 611 29.07 28.88 10.06
C ASN A 611 27.69 28.96 9.40
N GLU A 612 27.53 29.93 8.49
CA GLU A 612 26.28 30.17 7.76
C GLU A 612 25.96 28.99 6.82
N ALA A 613 24.83 28.33 7.07
CA ALA A 613 24.22 27.35 6.18
C ALA A 613 22.70 27.39 6.37
N SER A 614 21.95 27.43 5.27
CA SER A 614 20.48 27.61 5.31
C SER A 614 19.78 26.57 6.19
N TRP A 615 20.18 25.31 6.11
CA TRP A 615 19.57 24.23 6.90
C TRP A 615 19.75 24.41 8.41
N LYS A 616 20.83 25.08 8.85
CA LYS A 616 21.05 25.39 10.26
C LYS A 616 20.11 26.48 10.74
N GLU A 617 19.87 27.49 9.91
CA GLU A 617 18.86 28.50 10.21
C GLU A 617 17.47 27.88 10.31
N ASP A 618 17.14 26.95 9.42
CA ASP A 618 15.86 26.24 9.45
C ASP A 618 15.71 25.44 10.74
N TYR A 619 16.76 24.73 11.16
CA TYR A 619 16.79 24.06 12.46
C TYR A 619 16.56 25.03 13.63
N LEU A 620 17.30 26.14 13.68
CA LEU A 620 17.19 27.12 14.76
C LEU A 620 15.80 27.79 14.81
N LYS A 621 15.22 28.09 13.64
CA LYS A 621 13.85 28.63 13.53
C LYS A 621 12.84 27.63 14.09
N GLU A 622 12.99 26.35 13.75
CA GLU A 622 12.09 25.30 14.22
C GLU A 622 12.22 25.04 15.73
N VAL A 623 13.44 24.99 16.26
CA VAL A 623 13.64 24.89 17.73
C VAL A 623 13.00 26.06 18.45
N ASN A 624 13.16 27.28 17.93
CA ASN A 624 12.51 28.46 18.52
C ASN A 624 10.98 28.37 18.46
N HIS A 625 10.41 27.85 17.37
CA HIS A 625 8.97 27.59 17.27
C HIS A 625 8.51 26.61 18.35
N ILE A 626 9.22 25.50 18.51
CA ILE A 626 8.93 24.45 19.50
C ILE A 626 9.01 25.00 20.93
N LEU A 627 10.07 25.74 21.27
CA LEU A 627 10.25 26.32 22.60
C LEU A 627 9.14 27.33 22.94
N VAL A 628 8.78 28.19 21.99
CA VAL A 628 7.64 29.12 22.13
C VAL A 628 6.33 28.36 22.34
N GLY A 629 6.10 27.27 21.60
CA GLY A 629 4.93 26.39 21.76
C GLY A 629 4.86 25.73 23.14
N LYS A 630 6.00 25.36 23.72
CA LYS A 630 6.11 24.82 25.09
C LYS A 630 5.94 25.88 26.19
N GLY A 631 5.92 27.17 25.84
CA GLY A 631 5.92 28.27 26.81
C GLY A 631 7.29 28.56 27.43
N GLU A 632 8.35 27.94 26.91
CA GLU A 632 9.74 28.17 27.28
C GLU A 632 10.28 29.29 26.39
N ARG A 633 10.37 30.52 26.91
CA ARG A 633 11.00 31.60 26.15
C ARG A 633 12.50 31.35 26.06
N ALA A 634 12.96 30.92 24.88
CA ALA A 634 14.36 31.04 24.49
C ALA A 634 14.77 32.52 24.64
N LYS A 635 15.67 32.81 25.58
CA LYS A 635 16.36 34.11 25.62
C LYS A 635 17.34 34.14 24.46
N ALA A 636 16.90 34.66 23.32
CA ALA A 636 17.80 35.08 22.26
C ALA A 636 18.52 36.36 22.72
N GLU A 637 19.74 36.21 23.22
CA GLU A 637 20.79 37.23 23.20
C GLU A 637 22.05 36.67 22.54
#